data_AF-A0A292SXB1-F1
#
_entry.id   AF-A0A292SXB1-F1
#
_cell.length_a   1.000
_cell.length_b   1.000
_cell.length_c   1.000
_cell.angle_alpha   90.00
_cell.angle_beta   90.00
_cell.angle_gamma   90.00
#
_symmetry.space_group_name_H-M   'P 1'
#
loop_
_entity.id
_entity.type
_entity.pdbx_description
1 polymer ?
#
loop_
_entity_poly.entity_id
_entity_poly.type
_entity_poly.pdbx_seq_one_letter_code
_entity_poly.pdbx_strand_id
1 'polypeptide(L)'
;MILSSVITVTASIVSGLLGFTGTIAATVCTTLGYLGAIAIYGGAALSMSKKKAKGLNSATYDGLLQTQTDQNLPLPLLYGTCKLAGNRIWQDENAQTHVKRIVAFAEGEICEFSDIKLNDIPAGQIAGISINHYYGTSDQIVDGIVGGANQSERAQKVGSLRNVAYLAISVPRSAKVDINYNLTAVVKGRKIRVYKNKYEYEIKYSENPAWVMFDFLSCYNGLGLCINESGNISETLISELFDLESFIESAAYCDELIEYKHTNENGEEIIDMVPRFTFNMIFDSQTSARTLIDEIYRSCRGGLFIKDGRLQFKIDKAEPVSRIFTAEDIIKGSETFQTIPKEEHYDILKCTYVSPDHEWQKVEATAEIPEYRDGVPIEHSVNIYSCTSFNQASRLAWYYVNAKRIQPYFGSFQTDYKGYDLEVGDVISFDSLLMGLEKYKVKVVSVTDNGAGIFTIEWRTYDERLYTDELGSKEPKVLVSTLTDVAKYPDDVQNFNVVQSNNLFNFVWQPNANNTDKYEIRMGDTWETASVIKSSITENKYTMEIPTNGLFKFWIKAFNGYNYSKNATLDVINVDSVPSLNEIVKINILEDIAGTLDENLRVYHNTIKLKEIDEKWHTLEENWSTMSGYYQQGGRWGTNTLANQGVYISQVYDIGDDLESIVSFDYKFTSADTQNDVLIEWAYSSDGETFTDWIIANTGKFTFRYCKFRATLRAVNNVQTVLTDLNVAIDVPDKDLDMELEITDSEGLRIEYSFIRPPSIVATVNDNNDAYVVITEKTNTYAYIVAYTNSGELTTCKLSLRAKGY
;
A
#
# COMPACT_ATOMS: atom_id res chain seq x y z
N MET A 1 54.69 33.99 -36.83
CA MET A 1 54.86 32.57 -37.21
C MET A 1 54.74 31.65 -35.99
N ILE A 2 53.78 31.92 -35.07
CA ILE A 2 53.41 31.07 -33.91
C ILE A 2 51.91 31.29 -33.63
N LEU A 3 51.07 31.28 -34.67
CA LEU A 3 49.59 31.35 -34.53
C LEU A 3 48.89 30.16 -35.21
N SER A 4 49.64 29.26 -35.85
CA SER A 4 49.11 28.11 -36.59
C SER A 4 49.21 26.78 -35.84
N SER A 5 49.75 26.76 -34.61
CA SER A 5 49.97 25.53 -33.83
C SER A 5 48.91 25.23 -32.78
N VAL A 6 48.04 26.19 -32.42
CA VAL A 6 46.96 25.97 -31.44
C VAL A 6 45.74 25.30 -32.08
N ILE A 7 45.43 25.65 -33.34
CA ILE A 7 44.27 25.12 -34.09
C ILE A 7 44.42 23.61 -34.38
N THR A 8 45.64 23.12 -34.61
CA THR A 8 45.90 21.70 -34.89
C THR A 8 45.84 20.82 -33.63
N VAL A 9 46.11 21.39 -32.44
CA VAL A 9 46.10 20.64 -31.17
C VAL A 9 44.69 20.55 -30.60
N THR A 10 43.85 21.58 -30.73
CA THR A 10 42.44 21.51 -30.31
C THR A 10 41.62 20.57 -31.19
N ALA A 11 41.80 20.60 -32.53
CA ALA A 11 41.12 19.67 -33.44
C ALA A 11 41.53 18.21 -33.23
N SER A 12 42.78 17.93 -32.84
CA SER A 12 43.26 16.56 -32.56
C SER A 12 42.80 16.00 -31.20
N ILE A 13 42.62 16.86 -30.20
CA ILE A 13 42.01 16.47 -28.92
C ILE A 13 40.51 16.17 -29.10
N VAL A 14 39.80 17.02 -29.86
CA VAL A 14 38.36 16.84 -30.15
C VAL A 14 38.11 15.61 -31.04
N SER A 15 38.92 15.36 -32.07
CA SER A 15 38.80 14.15 -32.91
C SER A 15 39.23 12.86 -32.18
N GLY A 16 40.22 12.93 -31.27
CA GLY A 16 40.61 11.83 -30.40
C GLY A 16 39.54 11.45 -29.36
N LEU A 17 38.76 12.41 -28.86
CA LEU A 17 37.63 12.19 -27.95
C LEU A 17 36.37 11.66 -28.67
N LEU A 18 36.14 12.09 -29.92
CA LEU A 18 35.02 11.64 -30.77
C LEU A 18 35.31 10.32 -31.53
N GLY A 19 36.55 9.83 -31.51
CA GLY A 19 36.93 8.56 -32.14
C GLY A 19 37.21 8.63 -33.65
N PHE A 20 37.43 9.82 -34.20
CA PHE A 20 37.91 9.97 -35.57
C PHE A 20 39.43 9.80 -35.60
N THR A 21 39.92 8.63 -35.98
CA THR A 21 41.30 8.48 -36.43
C THR A 21 41.46 9.14 -37.80
N GLY A 22 41.74 10.44 -37.79
CA GLY A 22 42.29 11.13 -38.95
C GLY A 22 43.73 10.67 -39.18
N THR A 23 43.93 9.61 -39.95
CA THR A 23 45.22 9.33 -40.59
C THR A 23 45.04 9.27 -42.10
N ILE A 24 45.67 10.24 -42.76
CA ILE A 24 45.88 10.28 -44.20
C ILE A 24 46.66 9.03 -44.60
N ALA A 25 45.97 7.99 -45.06
CA ALA A 25 46.53 6.93 -45.89
C ALA A 25 45.37 6.10 -46.47
N ALA A 26 45.27 6.11 -47.79
CA ALA A 26 44.46 5.16 -48.54
C ALA A 26 44.74 3.73 -48.05
N THR A 27 43.67 2.93 -47.88
CA THR A 27 43.58 1.45 -47.84
C THR A 27 42.77 0.96 -46.62
N VAL A 28 41.55 0.48 -46.92
CA VAL A 28 40.65 -0.33 -46.08
C VAL A 28 40.07 0.38 -44.84
N CYS A 29 38.86 0.92 -44.99
CA CYS A 29 37.96 1.25 -43.88
C CYS A 29 37.71 0.00 -43.03
N THR A 30 38.33 -0.07 -41.85
CA THR A 30 37.98 -1.07 -40.85
C THR A 30 36.56 -0.80 -40.35
N THR A 31 35.73 -1.85 -40.39
CA THR A 31 34.30 -1.93 -40.05
C THR A 31 33.82 -1.21 -38.77
N LEU A 32 34.73 -0.84 -37.86
CA LEU A 32 34.43 -0.11 -36.61
C LEU A 32 34.10 1.38 -36.81
N GLY A 33 34.70 2.06 -37.79
CA GLY A 33 34.42 3.49 -38.06
C GLY A 33 33.04 3.70 -38.71
N TYR A 34 32.71 2.79 -39.64
CA TYR A 34 31.44 2.76 -40.37
C TYR A 34 30.22 2.57 -39.45
N LEU A 35 30.36 1.71 -38.43
CA LEU A 35 29.29 1.47 -37.47
C LEU A 35 29.11 2.62 -36.47
N GLY A 36 30.17 3.39 -36.17
CA GLY A 36 30.13 4.50 -35.20
C GLY A 36 29.25 5.67 -35.66
N ALA A 37 29.30 6.04 -36.94
CA ALA A 37 28.47 7.12 -37.49
C ALA A 37 27.00 6.66 -37.69
N ILE A 38 26.78 5.39 -38.08
CA ILE A 38 25.44 4.78 -38.15
C ILE A 38 24.78 4.69 -36.76
N ALA A 39 25.58 4.54 -35.69
CA ALA A 39 25.09 4.45 -34.32
C ALA A 39 24.37 5.73 -33.85
N ILE A 40 24.82 6.90 -34.29
CA ILE A 40 24.28 8.20 -33.84
C ILE A 40 22.86 8.43 -34.38
N TYR A 41 22.60 8.09 -35.64
CA TYR A 41 21.30 8.36 -36.26
C TYR A 41 20.30 7.19 -36.15
N GLY A 42 20.70 5.93 -35.84
CA GLY A 42 19.94 4.74 -36.29
C GLY A 42 19.40 3.72 -35.30
N GLY A 43 19.41 3.99 -34.00
CA GLY A 43 19.08 2.94 -33.02
C GLY A 43 20.01 1.73 -33.06
N ALA A 44 21.09 1.79 -33.84
CA ALA A 44 22.19 0.81 -33.86
C ALA A 44 23.17 1.00 -32.70
N ALA A 45 23.04 2.10 -31.94
CA ALA A 45 23.74 2.27 -30.67
C ALA A 45 23.40 1.16 -29.64
N LEU A 46 22.25 0.49 -29.79
CA LEU A 46 21.80 -0.53 -28.85
C LEU A 46 22.50 -1.89 -29.03
N SER A 47 22.85 -2.26 -30.26
CA SER A 47 23.50 -3.55 -30.56
C SER A 47 25.02 -3.53 -30.39
N MET A 48 25.67 -2.37 -30.47
CA MET A 48 27.13 -2.27 -30.35
C MET A 48 27.67 -2.24 -28.91
N SER A 49 26.80 -2.22 -27.90
CA SER A 49 27.18 -2.51 -26.50
C SER A 49 27.36 -4.01 -26.26
N LYS A 50 28.18 -4.70 -27.08
CA LYS A 50 28.71 -6.04 -26.73
C LYS A 50 29.83 -5.96 -25.69
N LYS A 51 30.35 -4.78 -25.40
CA LYS A 51 30.89 -4.55 -24.06
C LYS A 51 29.69 -4.28 -23.19
N LYS A 52 29.38 -5.21 -22.26
CA LYS A 52 28.75 -4.84 -20.99
C LYS A 52 29.42 -3.53 -20.58
N ALA A 53 28.74 -2.40 -20.69
CA ALA A 53 29.14 -1.26 -19.90
C ALA A 53 29.24 -1.84 -18.50
N LYS A 54 30.45 -1.82 -17.90
CA LYS A 54 30.51 -1.97 -16.45
C LYS A 54 29.47 -0.98 -15.96
N GLY A 55 28.46 -1.46 -15.22
CA GLY A 55 27.38 -0.61 -14.75
C GLY A 55 27.99 0.69 -14.24
N LEU A 56 27.41 1.82 -14.66
CA LEU A 56 27.74 3.08 -14.02
C LEU A 56 27.41 2.85 -12.55
N ASN A 57 28.42 2.64 -11.69
CA ASN A 57 28.25 2.53 -10.25
C ASN A 57 27.78 3.90 -9.75
N SER A 58 26.51 4.20 -9.97
CA SER A 58 25.86 5.46 -9.68
C SER A 58 25.16 5.31 -8.34
N ALA A 59 25.46 6.18 -7.39
CA ALA A 59 24.80 6.18 -6.10
C ALA A 59 23.28 6.45 -6.22
N THR A 60 22.88 7.11 -7.31
CA THR A 60 21.49 7.48 -7.58
C THR A 60 20.74 6.38 -8.31
N TYR A 61 21.36 5.75 -9.32
CA TYR A 61 20.66 4.80 -10.19
C TYR A 61 20.93 3.34 -9.85
N ASP A 62 21.90 2.99 -9.00
CA ASP A 62 22.16 1.62 -8.59
C ASP A 62 21.69 1.33 -7.16
N GLY A 63 20.78 0.36 -7.03
CA GLY A 63 20.28 -0.08 -5.73
C GLY A 63 19.26 0.87 -5.10
N LEU A 64 19.17 0.82 -3.77
CA LEU A 64 18.26 1.68 -3.01
C LEU A 64 18.90 3.07 -2.84
N LEU A 65 18.14 4.12 -3.16
CA LEU A 65 18.58 5.49 -3.01
C LEU A 65 18.84 5.80 -1.52
N GLN A 66 20.12 6.02 -1.18
CA GLN A 66 20.57 6.24 0.19
C GLN A 66 21.63 7.34 0.26
N THR A 67 21.65 8.10 1.35
CA THR A 67 22.65 9.14 1.58
C THR A 67 24.03 8.50 1.67
N GLN A 68 24.94 8.95 0.81
CA GLN A 68 26.28 8.41 0.73
C GLN A 68 27.17 8.94 1.85
N THR A 69 28.22 8.19 2.17
CA THR A 69 29.27 8.60 3.10
C THR A 69 30.66 8.28 2.57
N ASP A 70 30.78 8.21 1.24
CA ASP A 70 32.02 7.84 0.56
C ASP A 70 32.83 9.09 0.23
N GLN A 71 34.09 9.09 0.66
CA GLN A 71 35.04 10.18 0.42
C GLN A 71 35.56 10.17 -1.04
N ASN A 72 35.40 9.06 -1.75
CA ASN A 72 35.83 8.90 -3.14
C ASN A 72 34.73 9.25 -4.15
N LEU A 73 33.50 9.51 -3.67
CA LEU A 73 32.41 9.89 -4.57
C LEU A 73 32.71 11.28 -5.16
N PRO A 74 32.73 11.43 -6.49
CA PRO A 74 32.93 12.74 -7.11
C PRO A 74 31.79 13.68 -6.71
N LEU A 75 32.08 14.98 -6.65
CA LEU A 75 31.03 16.00 -6.63
C LEU A 75 30.30 15.96 -7.97
N PRO A 76 29.00 15.64 -8.00
CA PRO A 76 28.33 15.31 -9.25
C PRO A 76 27.83 16.55 -9.98
N LEU A 77 27.65 16.43 -11.29
CA LEU A 77 26.92 17.41 -12.10
C LEU A 77 25.45 17.00 -12.19
N LEU A 78 24.54 17.91 -11.89
CA LEU A 78 23.11 17.66 -11.97
C LEU A 78 22.46 18.52 -13.07
N TYR A 79 21.87 17.85 -14.06
CA TYR A 79 21.07 18.47 -15.11
C TYR A 79 19.62 18.04 -15.00
N GLY A 80 18.71 18.98 -15.25
CA GLY A 80 17.28 18.76 -15.10
C GLY A 80 16.84 18.48 -13.65
N THR A 81 15.70 17.80 -13.47
CA THR A 81 15.12 17.49 -12.15
C THR A 81 15.34 16.02 -11.80
N CYS A 82 15.98 15.74 -10.66
CA CYS A 82 16.21 14.37 -10.18
C CYS A 82 15.94 14.24 -8.67
N LYS A 83 15.46 13.08 -8.21
CA LYS A 83 15.47 12.71 -6.78
C LYS A 83 16.82 12.10 -6.40
N LEU A 84 17.45 12.67 -5.39
CA LEU A 84 18.81 12.39 -4.96
C LEU A 84 18.89 12.19 -3.46
N ALA A 85 19.93 11.51 -2.99
CA ALA A 85 20.23 11.38 -1.56
C ALA A 85 21.53 12.08 -1.10
N GLY A 86 22.31 12.58 -2.05
CA GLY A 86 23.55 13.33 -1.80
C GLY A 86 24.64 12.54 -1.07
N ASN A 87 25.72 13.23 -0.73
CA ASN A 87 26.86 12.72 0.02
C ASN A 87 27.05 13.51 1.31
N ARG A 88 27.14 12.82 2.45
CA ARG A 88 27.36 13.43 3.76
C ARG A 88 28.82 13.84 3.91
N ILE A 89 29.05 15.15 3.85
CA ILE A 89 30.41 15.73 3.96
C ILE A 89 30.78 16.06 5.42
N TRP A 90 29.80 16.27 6.29
CA TRP A 90 30.05 16.61 7.69
C TRP A 90 28.91 16.18 8.60
N GLN A 91 29.26 15.83 9.84
CA GLN A 91 28.32 15.55 10.91
C GLN A 91 28.93 15.92 12.26
N ASP A 92 28.11 16.46 13.16
CA ASP A 92 28.53 16.77 14.52
C ASP A 92 28.83 15.49 15.33
N GLU A 93 29.91 15.54 16.13
CA GLU A 93 30.38 14.42 16.95
C GLU A 93 29.42 14.15 18.13
N ASN A 94 28.74 15.19 18.63
CA ASN A 94 27.84 15.10 19.77
C ASN A 94 26.36 15.04 19.36
N ALA A 95 25.98 13.95 18.69
CA ALA A 95 24.63 13.73 18.19
C ALA A 95 23.66 13.10 19.22
N GLN A 96 23.78 13.44 20.51
CA GLN A 96 22.97 12.83 21.58
C GLN A 96 21.50 13.26 21.52
N THR A 97 21.23 14.55 21.31
CA THR A 97 19.86 15.11 21.30
C THR A 97 19.45 15.66 19.93
N HIS A 98 20.39 16.18 19.15
CA HIS A 98 20.19 16.66 17.79
C HIS A 98 21.25 16.09 16.88
N VAL A 99 20.86 15.71 15.67
CA VAL A 99 21.77 15.30 14.61
C VAL A 99 21.95 16.48 13.66
N LYS A 100 23.16 17.04 13.64
CA LYS A 100 23.56 18.13 12.75
C LYS A 100 24.44 17.59 11.63
N ARG A 101 24.13 17.94 10.38
CA ARG A 101 24.84 17.44 9.20
C ARG A 101 24.91 18.45 8.07
N ILE A 102 25.88 18.25 7.20
CA ILE A 102 25.88 18.80 5.85
C ILE A 102 25.87 17.65 4.85
N VAL A 103 24.94 17.71 3.91
CA VAL A 103 24.85 16.78 2.78
C VAL A 103 24.95 17.57 1.47
N ALA A 104 25.97 17.26 0.67
CA ALA A 104 26.21 17.86 -0.63
C ALA A 104 25.50 17.08 -1.73
N PHE A 105 24.91 17.77 -2.70
CA PHE A 105 24.11 17.19 -3.77
C PHE A 105 24.71 17.36 -5.16
N ALA A 106 25.32 18.50 -5.45
CA ALA A 106 25.88 18.78 -6.77
C ALA A 106 26.94 19.89 -6.72
N GLU A 107 27.79 19.95 -7.74
CA GLU A 107 28.66 21.09 -8.01
C GLU A 107 27.99 22.10 -8.96
N GLY A 108 28.15 23.38 -8.66
CA GLY A 108 27.57 24.52 -9.39
C GLY A 108 26.26 25.02 -8.79
N GLU A 109 25.80 26.16 -9.32
CA GLU A 109 24.56 26.79 -8.87
C GLU A 109 23.33 26.04 -9.40
N ILE A 110 22.59 25.41 -8.50
CA ILE A 110 21.32 24.73 -8.78
C ILE A 110 20.13 25.69 -8.69
N CYS A 111 18.97 25.27 -9.21
CA CYS A 111 17.77 26.09 -9.21
C CYS A 111 16.98 26.00 -7.90
N GLU A 112 16.75 24.79 -7.38
CA GLU A 112 15.80 24.58 -6.27
C GLU A 112 16.01 23.22 -5.56
N PHE A 113 15.76 23.19 -4.25
CA PHE A 113 15.54 21.97 -3.47
C PHE A 113 14.04 21.85 -3.13
N SER A 114 13.49 20.66 -3.32
CA SER A 114 12.08 20.35 -3.07
C SER A 114 11.93 18.92 -2.54
N ASP A 115 10.75 18.59 -2.02
CA ASP A 115 10.40 17.25 -1.49
C ASP A 115 11.49 16.62 -0.60
N ILE A 116 11.96 17.38 0.39
CA ILE A 116 13.02 16.94 1.31
C ILE A 116 12.40 15.97 2.33
N LYS A 117 12.89 14.73 2.36
CA LYS A 117 12.44 13.66 3.26
C LYS A 117 13.60 13.08 4.08
N LEU A 118 13.33 12.75 5.34
CA LEU A 118 14.25 12.02 6.22
C LEU A 118 13.61 10.66 6.57
N ASN A 119 14.24 9.54 6.19
CA ASN A 119 13.66 8.19 6.27
C ASN A 119 12.23 8.14 5.69
N ASP A 120 12.05 8.73 4.50
CA ASP A 120 10.77 8.87 3.80
C ASP A 120 9.71 9.76 4.50
N ILE A 121 10.05 10.40 5.62
CA ILE A 121 9.18 11.37 6.31
C ILE A 121 9.44 12.77 5.76
N PRO A 122 8.44 13.47 5.19
CA PRO A 122 8.59 14.85 4.75
C PRO A 122 9.10 15.76 5.88
N ALA A 123 10.10 16.59 5.58
CA ALA A 123 10.75 17.45 6.57
C ALA A 123 9.75 18.34 7.34
N GLY A 124 8.70 18.83 6.67
CA GLY A 124 7.66 19.64 7.30
C GLY A 124 6.84 18.94 8.39
N GLN A 125 6.88 17.60 8.47
CA GLN A 125 6.20 16.82 9.50
C GLN A 125 7.08 16.56 10.73
N ILE A 126 8.35 16.93 10.70
CA ILE A 126 9.31 16.68 11.78
C ILE A 126 9.39 17.92 12.68
N ALA A 127 8.80 17.84 13.87
CA ALA A 127 8.84 18.93 14.83
C ALA A 127 10.29 19.26 15.26
N GLY A 128 10.66 20.55 15.22
CA GLY A 128 11.98 21.04 15.66
C GLY A 128 13.12 20.86 14.65
N ILE A 129 12.84 20.40 13.42
CA ILE A 129 13.85 20.37 12.36
C ILE A 129 14.18 21.80 11.87
N SER A 130 15.44 22.00 11.50
CA SER A 130 15.92 23.19 10.79
C SER A 130 16.73 22.77 9.57
N ILE A 131 16.40 23.33 8.42
CA ILE A 131 17.07 23.07 7.14
C ILE A 131 17.40 24.41 6.49
N ASN A 132 18.69 24.64 6.24
CA ASN A 132 19.16 25.78 5.47
C ASN A 132 19.61 25.31 4.08
N HIS A 133 19.15 26.03 3.05
CA HIS A 133 19.42 25.71 1.65
C HIS A 133 20.60 26.52 1.13
N TYR A 134 21.58 25.82 0.54
CA TYR A 134 22.71 26.43 -0.15
C TYR A 134 22.73 25.95 -1.59
N TYR A 135 22.46 26.86 -2.51
CA TYR A 135 22.22 26.51 -3.92
C TYR A 135 23.51 26.34 -4.73
N GLY A 136 24.69 26.47 -4.13
CA GLY A 136 25.96 26.30 -4.84
C GLY A 136 26.42 27.57 -5.56
N THR A 137 26.12 28.75 -5.01
CA THR A 137 26.66 30.01 -5.56
C THR A 137 28.14 30.17 -5.20
N SER A 138 28.86 31.04 -5.92
CA SER A 138 30.29 31.28 -5.68
C SER A 138 30.57 32.13 -4.44
N ASP A 139 29.57 32.87 -3.97
CA ASP A 139 29.62 33.79 -2.84
C ASP A 139 29.03 33.22 -1.55
N GLN A 140 28.42 32.03 -1.59
CA GLN A 140 27.86 31.42 -0.39
C GLN A 140 28.93 31.10 0.67
N ILE A 141 28.48 31.09 1.92
CA ILE A 141 29.31 30.87 3.10
C ILE A 141 29.04 29.50 3.71
N VAL A 142 29.93 29.04 4.59
CA VAL A 142 29.69 27.82 5.37
C VAL A 142 28.67 28.10 6.46
N ASP A 143 27.64 27.26 6.53
CA ASP A 143 26.58 27.34 7.53
C ASP A 143 27.13 27.35 8.97
N GLY A 144 26.43 28.06 9.86
CA GLY A 144 26.78 28.14 11.29
C GLY A 144 26.71 26.82 12.04
N ILE A 145 26.01 25.81 11.49
CA ILE A 145 25.80 24.49 12.08
C ILE A 145 27.11 23.74 12.35
N VAL A 146 28.16 23.98 11.54
CA VAL A 146 29.49 23.36 11.65
C VAL A 146 30.25 23.80 12.92
N GLY A 147 29.84 24.94 13.50
CA GLY A 147 30.48 25.56 14.65
C GLY A 147 31.85 26.17 14.32
N GLY A 148 32.16 27.28 14.98
CA GLY A 148 33.38 28.07 14.74
C GLY A 148 33.07 29.56 14.85
N ALA A 149 34.00 30.33 15.42
CA ALA A 149 33.78 31.74 15.71
C ALA A 149 33.67 32.60 14.45
N ASN A 150 34.28 32.14 13.34
CA ASN A 150 34.33 32.84 12.06
C ASN A 150 34.29 31.85 10.89
N GLN A 151 34.18 32.36 9.67
CA GLN A 151 34.13 31.55 8.44
C GLN A 151 35.43 30.76 8.17
N SER A 152 36.59 31.29 8.59
CA SER A 152 37.88 30.61 8.41
C SER A 152 37.93 29.30 9.21
N GLU A 153 37.53 29.34 10.48
CA GLU A 153 37.45 28.14 11.34
C GLU A 153 36.44 27.11 10.83
N ARG A 154 35.31 27.56 10.27
CA ARG A 154 34.32 26.65 9.67
C ARG A 154 34.86 25.99 8.42
N ALA A 155 35.52 26.76 7.56
CA ALA A 155 36.10 26.26 6.31
C ALA A 155 37.26 25.28 6.55
N GLN A 156 37.99 25.38 7.67
CA GLN A 156 38.99 24.38 8.05
C GLN A 156 38.39 22.99 8.30
N LYS A 157 37.11 22.90 8.70
CA LYS A 157 36.44 21.64 9.01
C LYS A 157 35.83 20.96 7.79
N VAL A 158 35.25 21.73 6.88
CA VAL A 158 34.43 21.20 5.76
C VAL A 158 34.83 21.72 4.38
N GLY A 159 35.87 22.54 4.29
CA GLY A 159 36.21 23.29 3.08
C GLY A 159 35.37 24.55 2.92
N SER A 160 35.59 25.29 1.83
CA SER A 160 34.86 26.56 1.58
C SER A 160 33.39 26.35 1.25
N LEU A 161 33.03 25.17 0.72
CA LEU A 161 31.73 24.81 0.16
C LEU A 161 31.18 25.82 -0.87
N ARG A 162 32.03 26.66 -1.45
CA ARG A 162 31.66 27.54 -2.56
C ARG A 162 31.44 26.70 -3.81
N ASN A 163 30.46 27.06 -4.63
CA ASN A 163 30.06 26.28 -5.81
C ASN A 163 29.59 24.85 -5.51
N VAL A 164 29.18 24.55 -4.27
CA VAL A 164 28.63 23.23 -3.90
C VAL A 164 27.21 23.41 -3.42
N ALA A 165 26.24 22.80 -4.10
CA ALA A 165 24.87 22.76 -3.63
C ALA A 165 24.75 21.78 -2.46
N TYR A 166 24.30 22.25 -1.30
CA TYR A 166 24.20 21.44 -0.09
C TYR A 166 23.02 21.83 0.80
N LEU A 167 22.61 20.89 1.65
CA LEU A 167 21.65 21.11 2.72
C LEU A 167 22.36 21.04 4.07
N ALA A 168 22.19 22.09 4.89
CA ALA A 168 22.60 22.10 6.29
C ALA A 168 21.39 21.77 7.17
N ILE A 169 21.44 20.62 7.85
CA ILE A 169 20.27 20.04 8.53
C ILE A 169 20.59 19.84 10.01
N SER A 170 19.71 20.37 10.87
CA SER A 170 19.68 20.08 12.30
C SER A 170 18.33 19.45 12.63
N VAL A 171 18.32 18.20 13.05
CA VAL A 171 17.09 17.47 13.38
C VAL A 171 17.16 16.87 14.80
N PRO A 172 16.10 16.99 15.62
CA PRO A 172 16.05 16.30 16.92
C PRO A 172 16.07 14.78 16.73
N ARG A 173 16.80 14.05 17.59
CA ARG A 173 16.73 12.58 17.58
C ARG A 173 15.37 12.09 18.03
N SER A 174 14.88 11.08 17.34
CA SER A 174 13.68 10.33 17.70
C SER A 174 13.83 8.87 17.29
N ALA A 175 12.87 8.02 17.65
CA ALA A 175 12.84 6.63 17.18
C ALA A 175 12.74 6.52 15.65
N LYS A 176 12.20 7.54 14.97
CA LYS A 176 12.02 7.57 13.51
C LYS A 176 13.19 8.19 12.76
N VAL A 177 13.90 9.13 13.38
CA VAL A 177 15.04 9.85 12.80
C VAL A 177 16.21 9.73 13.78
N ASP A 178 17.03 8.71 13.54
CA ASP A 178 18.23 8.45 14.34
C ASP A 178 19.49 9.07 13.68
N ILE A 179 20.63 9.02 14.36
CA ILE A 179 21.92 9.19 13.69
C ILE A 179 21.95 8.17 12.53
N ASN A 180 22.19 8.49 11.27
CA ASN A 180 22.13 7.55 10.12
C ASN A 180 20.75 7.48 9.48
N TYR A 181 19.87 8.44 9.74
CA TYR A 181 18.75 8.69 8.85
C TYR A 181 19.22 8.87 7.40
N ASN A 182 18.41 8.37 6.47
CA ASN A 182 18.51 8.62 5.05
C ASN A 182 17.88 9.97 4.72
N LEU A 183 18.56 10.80 3.94
CA LEU A 183 18.06 12.05 3.42
C LEU A 183 17.82 11.89 1.92
N THR A 184 16.63 12.25 1.45
CA THR A 184 16.35 12.38 0.02
C THR A 184 15.75 13.74 -0.28
N ALA A 185 16.02 14.29 -1.46
CA ALA A 185 15.42 15.52 -1.96
C ALA A 185 15.24 15.44 -3.48
N VAL A 186 14.21 16.10 -3.99
CA VAL A 186 14.06 16.39 -5.42
C VAL A 186 14.76 17.71 -5.71
N VAL A 187 15.75 17.67 -6.59
CA VAL A 187 16.62 18.80 -6.89
C VAL A 187 16.44 19.23 -8.34
N LYS A 188 16.09 20.50 -8.55
CA LYS A 188 16.17 21.12 -9.88
C LYS A 188 17.61 21.57 -10.09
N GLY A 189 18.23 20.99 -11.10
CA GLY A 189 19.66 21.06 -11.40
C GLY A 189 20.20 22.43 -11.73
N ARG A 190 21.39 22.42 -12.34
CA ARG A 190 22.19 23.61 -12.53
C ARG A 190 21.56 24.62 -13.48
N LYS A 191 21.83 25.91 -13.22
CA LYS A 191 21.56 26.99 -14.17
C LYS A 191 22.66 27.00 -15.24
N ILE A 192 22.27 27.00 -16.50
CA ILE A 192 23.15 26.92 -17.66
C ILE A 192 22.93 28.08 -18.61
N ARG A 193 23.88 28.29 -19.53
CA ARG A 193 23.76 29.30 -20.59
C ARG A 193 22.79 28.83 -21.65
N VAL A 194 21.69 29.57 -21.81
CA VAL A 194 20.68 29.35 -22.84
C VAL A 194 20.76 30.51 -23.83
N TYR A 195 21.21 30.23 -25.06
CA TYR A 195 21.38 31.27 -26.08
C TYR A 195 20.05 31.53 -26.79
N LYS A 196 19.70 32.81 -26.94
CA LYS A 196 18.59 33.25 -27.80
C LYS A 196 19.03 33.44 -29.24
N ASN A 197 20.30 33.84 -29.40
CA ASN A 197 21.01 33.99 -30.65
C ASN A 197 22.51 33.87 -30.35
N LYS A 198 23.37 33.86 -31.38
CA LYS A 198 24.81 33.70 -31.22
C LYS A 198 25.54 34.77 -30.38
N TYR A 199 24.87 35.85 -30.00
CA TYR A 199 25.45 36.97 -29.24
C TYR A 199 24.82 37.19 -27.87
N GLU A 200 23.65 36.61 -27.62
CA GLU A 200 22.87 36.85 -26.40
C GLU A 200 22.46 35.54 -25.75
N TYR A 201 22.78 35.39 -24.48
CA TYR A 201 22.35 34.27 -23.64
C TYR A 201 21.83 34.73 -22.28
N GLU A 202 21.08 33.85 -21.63
CA GLU A 202 20.63 33.99 -20.25
C GLU A 202 21.14 32.78 -19.44
N ILE A 203 21.52 33.00 -18.18
CA ILE A 203 21.88 31.91 -17.27
C ILE A 203 20.61 31.52 -16.50
N LYS A 204 20.05 30.36 -16.83
CA LYS A 204 18.80 29.87 -16.22
C LYS A 204 18.74 28.35 -16.17
N TYR A 205 17.78 27.83 -15.41
CA TYR A 205 17.46 26.42 -15.43
C TYR A 205 16.95 25.99 -16.83
N SER A 206 17.42 24.85 -17.32
CA SER A 206 16.96 24.27 -18.57
C SER A 206 17.13 22.76 -18.55
N GLU A 207 16.13 22.06 -19.06
CA GLU A 207 16.14 20.60 -19.30
C GLU A 207 16.44 20.28 -20.77
N ASN A 208 16.74 21.28 -21.59
CA ASN A 208 16.94 21.09 -23.01
C ASN A 208 18.29 20.39 -23.28
N PRO A 209 18.29 19.21 -23.91
CA PRO A 209 19.51 18.42 -24.09
C PRO A 209 20.59 19.12 -24.92
N ALA A 210 20.23 20.03 -25.84
CA ALA A 210 21.21 20.80 -26.60
C ALA A 210 22.01 21.77 -25.72
N TRP A 211 21.32 22.48 -24.81
CA TRP A 211 21.98 23.38 -23.86
C TRP A 211 22.74 22.62 -22.78
N VAL A 212 22.22 21.47 -22.34
CA VAL A 212 22.94 20.56 -21.44
C VAL A 212 24.25 20.09 -22.07
N MET A 213 24.22 19.68 -23.35
CA MET A 213 25.42 19.28 -24.10
C MET A 213 26.42 20.44 -24.19
N PHE A 214 25.96 21.63 -24.55
CA PHE A 214 26.81 22.82 -24.66
C PHE A 214 27.48 23.16 -23.31
N ASP A 215 26.71 23.14 -22.23
CA ASP A 215 27.23 23.41 -20.89
C ASP A 215 28.25 22.34 -20.47
N PHE A 216 27.96 21.04 -20.64
CA PHE A 216 28.88 19.96 -20.31
C PHE A 216 30.22 20.06 -21.06
N LEU A 217 30.18 20.48 -22.33
CA LEU A 217 31.39 20.67 -23.14
C LEU A 217 32.21 21.90 -22.73
N SER A 218 31.54 22.96 -22.27
CA SER A 218 32.17 24.27 -22.02
C SER A 218 32.53 24.52 -20.55
N CYS A 219 31.81 23.93 -19.59
CA CYS A 219 31.96 24.23 -18.17
C CYS A 219 33.23 23.63 -17.56
N TYR A 220 33.73 24.27 -16.49
CA TYR A 220 35.01 23.91 -15.88
C TYR A 220 35.04 22.53 -15.22
N ASN A 221 33.90 22.11 -14.69
CA ASN A 221 33.69 20.81 -14.07
C ASN A 221 33.13 19.76 -15.04
N GLY A 222 33.02 20.10 -16.33
CA GLY A 222 32.73 19.18 -17.44
C GLY A 222 33.99 18.90 -18.25
N LEU A 223 33.97 19.17 -19.55
CA LEU A 223 35.14 19.02 -20.43
C LEU A 223 35.99 20.29 -20.55
N GLY A 224 35.44 21.45 -20.22
CA GLY A 224 36.21 22.68 -20.11
C GLY A 224 36.82 23.20 -21.41
N LEU A 225 36.25 22.86 -22.58
CA LEU A 225 36.84 23.19 -23.89
C LEU A 225 36.95 24.70 -24.13
N CYS A 226 36.11 25.49 -23.46
CA CYS A 226 36.06 26.95 -23.62
C CYS A 226 36.83 27.71 -22.53
N ILE A 227 37.57 27.04 -21.67
CA ILE A 227 38.30 27.68 -20.57
C ILE A 227 39.60 28.28 -21.11
N ASN A 228 39.80 29.57 -20.87
CA ASN A 228 41.08 30.21 -21.16
C ASN A 228 42.13 29.95 -20.06
N GLU A 229 43.36 30.37 -20.29
CA GLU A 229 44.47 30.24 -19.32
C GLU A 229 44.17 30.89 -17.95
N SER A 230 43.19 31.79 -17.87
CA SER A 230 42.74 32.45 -16.64
C SER A 230 41.62 31.70 -15.91
N GLY A 231 41.21 30.52 -16.38
CA GLY A 231 40.16 29.71 -15.75
C GLY A 231 38.74 30.18 -16.03
N ASN A 232 38.54 31.15 -16.93
CA ASN A 232 37.22 31.68 -17.29
C ASN A 232 36.76 31.14 -18.64
N ILE A 233 35.45 31.00 -18.80
CA ILE A 233 34.84 30.66 -20.09
C ILE A 233 35.05 31.84 -21.06
N SER A 234 35.70 31.57 -22.18
CA SER A 234 36.05 32.55 -23.21
C SER A 234 35.04 32.55 -24.34
N GLU A 235 34.38 33.69 -24.58
CA GLU A 235 33.46 33.86 -25.71
C GLU A 235 34.17 33.72 -27.06
N THR A 236 35.46 34.08 -27.14
CA THR A 236 36.27 33.84 -28.35
C THR A 236 36.40 32.35 -28.63
N LEU A 237 36.75 31.54 -27.63
CA LEU A 237 36.88 30.08 -27.79
C LEU A 237 35.55 29.44 -28.13
N ILE A 238 34.43 29.93 -27.56
CA ILE A 238 33.09 29.47 -27.93
C ILE A 238 32.86 29.68 -29.42
N SER A 239 33.11 30.88 -29.94
CA SER A 239 32.89 31.20 -31.36
C SER A 239 33.86 30.49 -32.33
N GLU A 240 35.03 30.08 -31.84
CA GLU A 240 36.02 29.32 -32.60
C GLU A 240 35.73 27.82 -32.61
N LEU A 241 35.20 27.27 -31.51
CA LEU A 241 35.02 25.83 -31.33
C LEU A 241 33.60 25.36 -31.61
N PHE A 242 32.57 26.20 -31.44
CA PHE A 242 31.17 25.81 -31.52
C PHE A 242 30.44 26.59 -32.62
N ASP A 243 29.65 25.87 -33.39
CA ASP A 243 28.65 26.46 -34.25
C ASP A 243 27.34 26.64 -33.46
N LEU A 244 27.21 27.80 -32.80
CA LEU A 244 26.06 28.12 -31.97
C LEU A 244 24.73 28.08 -32.73
N GLU A 245 24.72 28.31 -34.04
CA GLU A 245 23.47 28.27 -34.83
C GLU A 245 22.89 26.84 -34.86
N SER A 246 23.74 25.81 -34.98
CA SER A 246 23.32 24.41 -34.89
C SER A 246 22.72 24.04 -33.53
N PHE A 247 23.29 24.56 -32.43
CA PHE A 247 22.77 24.33 -31.07
C PHE A 247 21.42 25.02 -30.87
N ILE A 248 21.24 26.24 -31.38
CA ILE A 248 19.98 26.97 -31.31
C ILE A 248 18.88 26.22 -32.09
N GLU A 249 19.20 25.74 -33.29
CA GLU A 249 18.24 25.00 -34.12
C GLU A 249 17.82 23.67 -33.45
N SER A 250 18.80 22.92 -32.94
CA SER A 250 18.54 21.67 -32.21
C SER A 250 17.76 21.92 -30.91
N ALA A 251 18.08 23.00 -30.19
CA ALA A 251 17.34 23.38 -29.00
C ALA A 251 15.88 23.72 -29.31
N ALA A 252 15.63 24.48 -30.38
CA ALA A 252 14.27 24.84 -30.80
C ALA A 252 13.43 23.60 -31.15
N TYR A 253 14.05 22.56 -31.73
CA TYR A 253 13.37 21.29 -32.00
C TYR A 253 13.05 20.51 -30.71
N CYS A 254 13.92 20.56 -29.70
CA CYS A 254 13.65 19.92 -28.40
C CYS A 254 12.53 20.63 -27.62
N ASP A 255 12.50 21.96 -27.68
CA ASP A 255 11.52 22.80 -26.97
C ASP A 255 10.16 22.86 -27.68
N GLU A 256 10.04 22.32 -28.89
CA GLU A 256 8.78 22.25 -29.61
C GLU A 256 7.74 21.48 -28.78
N LEU A 257 6.58 22.10 -28.55
CA LEU A 257 5.51 21.50 -27.77
C LEU A 257 4.74 20.49 -28.62
N ILE A 258 4.62 19.27 -28.11
CA ILE A 258 3.87 18.18 -28.72
C ILE A 258 2.67 17.80 -27.85
N GLU A 259 1.62 17.29 -28.50
CA GLU A 259 0.44 16.76 -27.80
C GLU A 259 0.77 15.43 -27.12
N TYR A 260 0.52 15.35 -25.80
CA TYR A 260 0.57 14.12 -25.03
C TYR A 260 -0.84 13.74 -24.56
N LYS A 261 -1.38 12.68 -25.15
CA LYS A 261 -2.71 12.16 -24.82
C LYS A 261 -2.57 11.03 -23.81
N HIS A 262 -3.11 11.23 -22.61
CA HIS A 262 -3.09 10.24 -21.54
C HIS A 262 -4.42 10.22 -20.79
N THR A 263 -4.61 9.24 -19.92
CA THR A 263 -5.85 9.07 -19.17
C THR A 263 -5.61 9.36 -17.69
N ASN A 264 -6.41 10.25 -17.08
CA ASN A 264 -6.30 10.54 -15.65
C ASN A 264 -6.81 9.38 -14.77
N GLU A 265 -6.64 9.52 -13.45
CA GLU A 265 -7.09 8.53 -12.46
C GLU A 265 -8.60 8.22 -12.56
N ASN A 266 -9.40 9.19 -13.04
CA ASN A 266 -10.85 9.07 -13.21
C ASN A 266 -11.27 8.43 -14.56
N GLY A 267 -10.32 8.09 -15.44
CA GLY A 267 -10.60 7.49 -16.74
C GLY A 267 -10.87 8.47 -17.88
N GLU A 268 -10.64 9.77 -17.68
CA GLU A 268 -10.85 10.82 -18.69
C GLU A 268 -9.57 11.05 -19.51
N GLU A 269 -9.73 11.28 -20.81
CA GLU A 269 -8.61 11.61 -21.71
C GLU A 269 -8.21 13.08 -21.54
N ILE A 270 -6.95 13.32 -21.19
CA ILE A 270 -6.32 14.63 -21.06
C ILE A 270 -5.28 14.78 -22.17
N ILE A 271 -5.21 16.00 -22.73
CA ILE A 271 -4.21 16.38 -23.72
C ILE A 271 -3.33 17.47 -23.10
N ASP A 272 -2.08 17.13 -22.81
CA ASP A 272 -1.07 18.08 -22.35
C ASP A 272 -0.17 18.51 -23.50
N MET A 273 0.35 19.73 -23.42
CA MET A 273 1.39 20.23 -24.33
C MET A 273 2.73 20.16 -23.62
N VAL A 274 3.60 19.27 -24.07
CA VAL A 274 4.89 19.00 -23.41
C VAL A 274 6.06 19.15 -24.39
N PRO A 275 7.26 19.55 -23.93
CA PRO A 275 8.43 19.62 -24.79
C PRO A 275 8.75 18.28 -25.45
N ARG A 276 9.24 18.32 -26.69
CA ARG A 276 9.58 17.14 -27.49
C ARG A 276 10.65 16.28 -26.83
N PHE A 277 11.71 16.90 -26.28
CA PHE A 277 12.79 16.19 -25.60
C PHE A 277 13.29 16.97 -24.38
N THR A 278 13.42 16.28 -23.25
CA THR A 278 14.06 16.80 -22.02
C THR A 278 15.20 15.87 -21.58
N PHE A 279 16.09 16.40 -20.74
CA PHE A 279 17.21 15.67 -20.16
C PHE A 279 17.29 15.92 -18.65
N ASN A 280 17.14 14.84 -17.89
CA ASN A 280 17.08 14.84 -16.43
C ASN A 280 18.02 13.75 -15.90
N MET A 281 19.26 14.10 -15.58
CA MET A 281 20.24 13.13 -15.09
C MET A 281 21.29 13.76 -14.18
N ILE A 282 21.74 12.97 -13.21
CA ILE A 282 22.94 13.25 -12.43
C ILE A 282 24.14 12.46 -12.94
N PHE A 283 25.29 13.13 -13.06
CA PHE A 283 26.58 12.52 -13.37
C PHE A 283 27.37 12.32 -12.08
N ASP A 284 27.09 11.22 -11.38
CA ASP A 284 27.67 10.86 -10.07
C ASP A 284 28.57 9.61 -10.12
N SER A 285 28.84 9.08 -11.31
CA SER A 285 29.66 7.88 -11.50
C SER A 285 31.00 8.20 -12.15
N GLN A 286 32.04 7.47 -11.75
CA GLN A 286 33.36 7.57 -12.36
C GLN A 286 33.39 6.83 -13.70
N THR A 287 32.95 7.50 -14.76
CA THR A 287 32.90 6.96 -16.13
C THR A 287 33.60 7.88 -17.15
N SER A 288 33.73 7.42 -18.39
CA SER A 288 34.31 8.26 -19.45
C SER A 288 33.34 9.36 -19.87
N ALA A 289 33.87 10.54 -20.20
CA ALA A 289 33.07 11.65 -20.71
C ALA A 289 32.24 11.26 -21.96
N ARG A 290 32.78 10.35 -22.80
CA ARG A 290 32.05 9.78 -23.94
C ARG A 290 30.77 9.06 -23.52
N THR A 291 30.80 8.28 -22.43
CA THR A 291 29.62 7.57 -21.94
C THR A 291 28.53 8.56 -21.49
N LEU A 292 28.94 9.67 -20.84
CA LEU A 292 28.01 10.73 -20.42
C LEU A 292 27.42 11.49 -21.62
N ILE A 293 28.25 11.78 -22.63
CA ILE A 293 27.81 12.36 -23.90
C ILE A 293 26.79 11.45 -24.60
N ASP A 294 27.04 10.13 -24.61
CA ASP A 294 26.12 9.16 -25.20
C ASP A 294 24.76 9.12 -24.46
N GLU A 295 24.71 9.39 -23.15
CA GLU A 295 23.43 9.52 -22.41
C GLU A 295 22.62 10.73 -22.88
N ILE A 296 23.29 11.85 -23.16
CA ILE A 296 22.63 13.04 -23.70
C ILE A 296 22.09 12.75 -25.11
N TYR A 297 22.89 12.11 -25.97
CA TYR A 297 22.45 11.70 -27.30
C TYR A 297 21.21 10.80 -27.27
N ARG A 298 21.20 9.80 -26.37
CA ARG A 298 20.08 8.86 -26.22
C ARG A 298 18.77 9.55 -25.88
N SER A 299 18.80 10.64 -25.12
CA SER A 299 17.60 11.39 -24.72
C SER A 299 16.91 12.11 -25.87
N CYS A 300 17.66 12.52 -26.90
CA CYS A 300 17.16 13.43 -27.94
C CYS A 300 17.50 13.03 -29.37
N ARG A 301 18.03 11.82 -29.60
CA ARG A 301 18.50 11.36 -30.93
C ARG A 301 19.55 12.31 -31.53
N GLY A 302 20.39 12.87 -30.67
CA GLY A 302 21.37 13.90 -31.01
C GLY A 302 22.74 13.33 -31.36
N GLY A 303 23.58 14.17 -31.95
CA GLY A 303 24.98 13.87 -32.28
C GLY A 303 25.84 15.13 -32.38
N LEU A 304 27.13 15.00 -32.07
CA LEU A 304 28.13 16.04 -32.35
C LEU A 304 28.89 15.72 -33.63
N PHE A 305 29.02 16.73 -34.48
CA PHE A 305 29.75 16.66 -35.76
C PHE A 305 30.72 17.82 -35.86
N ILE A 306 31.74 17.68 -36.71
CA ILE A 306 32.68 18.76 -36.98
C ILE A 306 32.43 19.28 -38.39
N LYS A 307 32.25 20.60 -38.52
CA LYS A 307 32.15 21.31 -39.80
C LYS A 307 32.99 22.58 -39.74
N ASP A 308 33.83 22.80 -40.76
CA ASP A 308 34.72 23.98 -40.84
C ASP A 308 35.58 24.18 -39.56
N GLY A 309 35.96 23.09 -38.89
CA GLY A 309 36.71 23.11 -37.63
C GLY A 309 35.89 23.42 -36.37
N ARG A 310 34.57 23.59 -36.49
CA ARG A 310 33.62 23.84 -35.38
C ARG A 310 32.76 22.63 -35.08
N LEU A 311 32.42 22.45 -33.81
CA LEU A 311 31.47 21.47 -33.32
C LEU A 311 30.03 21.94 -33.56
N GLN A 312 29.29 21.10 -34.25
CA GLN A 312 27.85 21.23 -34.49
C GLN A 312 27.10 20.19 -33.66
N PHE A 313 25.96 20.58 -33.10
CA PHE A 313 25.03 19.64 -32.50
C PHE A 313 23.80 19.50 -33.39
N LYS A 314 23.55 18.29 -33.87
CA LYS A 314 22.41 17.98 -34.74
C LYS A 314 21.53 16.91 -34.11
N ILE A 315 20.22 17.06 -34.31
CA ILE A 315 19.22 16.08 -33.88
C ILE A 315 18.63 15.40 -35.09
N ASP A 316 18.40 14.09 -34.98
CA ASP A 316 17.73 13.35 -36.05
C ASP A 316 16.24 13.71 -36.16
N LYS A 317 15.91 14.47 -37.22
CA LYS A 317 14.56 14.95 -37.53
C LYS A 317 14.23 14.81 -39.02
N ALA A 318 12.96 15.06 -39.37
CA ALA A 318 12.56 15.12 -40.77
C ALA A 318 13.13 16.37 -41.46
N GLU A 319 13.68 16.20 -42.66
CA GLU A 319 14.27 17.29 -43.44
C GLU A 319 13.90 17.15 -44.92
N PRO A 320 13.77 18.27 -45.65
CA PRO A 320 13.55 18.25 -47.09
C PRO A 320 14.79 17.74 -47.82
N VAL A 321 14.60 17.26 -49.06
CA VAL A 321 15.72 16.82 -49.90
C VAL A 321 16.59 18.02 -50.28
N SER A 322 17.85 18.03 -49.82
CA SER A 322 18.83 19.08 -50.07
C SER A 322 19.53 18.94 -51.44
N ARG A 323 19.73 17.70 -51.92
CA ARG A 323 20.45 17.40 -53.17
C ARG A 323 19.86 16.22 -53.93
N ILE A 324 20.02 16.24 -55.25
CA ILE A 324 19.71 15.11 -56.13
C ILE A 324 21.00 14.72 -56.89
N PHE A 325 21.39 13.45 -56.81
CA PHE A 325 22.51 12.87 -57.56
C PHE A 325 21.99 11.93 -58.63
N THR A 326 22.34 12.18 -59.89
CA THR A 326 22.03 11.26 -60.99
C THR A 326 23.11 10.19 -61.10
N ALA A 327 22.86 9.14 -61.88
CA ALA A 327 23.83 8.07 -62.11
C ALA A 327 25.17 8.57 -62.71
N GLU A 328 25.18 9.72 -63.39
CA GLU A 328 26.39 10.34 -63.96
C GLU A 328 27.23 11.08 -62.90
N ASP A 329 26.60 11.50 -61.80
CA ASP A 329 27.25 12.21 -60.70
C ASP A 329 28.01 11.26 -59.77
N ILE A 330 27.70 9.96 -59.84
CA ILE A 330 28.29 8.93 -59.02
C ILE A 330 29.44 8.27 -59.77
N ILE A 331 30.62 8.20 -59.13
CA ILE A 331 31.78 7.51 -59.68
C ILE A 331 31.44 6.04 -59.85
N LYS A 332 31.48 5.57 -61.10
CA LYS A 332 31.08 4.20 -61.47
C LYS A 332 31.85 3.15 -60.68
N GLY A 333 31.12 2.24 -60.04
CA GLY A 333 31.69 1.14 -59.24
C GLY A 333 32.11 1.52 -57.82
N SER A 334 31.88 2.77 -57.39
CA SER A 334 32.13 3.21 -56.01
C SER A 334 30.99 2.89 -55.03
N GLU A 335 29.81 2.56 -55.55
CA GLU A 335 28.62 2.28 -54.73
C GLU A 335 28.82 1.03 -53.88
N THR A 336 28.47 1.15 -52.60
CA THR A 336 28.35 0.02 -51.67
C THR A 336 26.93 -0.01 -51.09
N PHE A 337 26.45 -1.22 -50.81
CA PHE A 337 25.14 -1.46 -50.25
C PHE A 337 25.22 -2.55 -49.18
N GLN A 338 24.67 -2.27 -48.01
CA GLN A 338 24.67 -3.16 -46.85
C GLN A 338 23.31 -3.09 -46.15
N THR A 339 23.00 -4.14 -45.40
CA THR A 339 21.78 -4.25 -44.60
C THR A 339 22.11 -4.58 -43.15
N ILE A 340 21.25 -4.18 -42.23
CA ILE A 340 21.40 -4.48 -40.81
C ILE A 340 21.43 -6.01 -40.61
N PRO A 341 22.45 -6.57 -39.93
CA PRO A 341 22.55 -8.00 -39.68
C PRO A 341 21.30 -8.54 -38.97
N LYS A 342 20.86 -9.75 -39.32
CA LYS A 342 19.67 -10.40 -38.73
C LYS A 342 19.73 -10.46 -37.20
N GLU A 343 20.91 -10.66 -36.64
CA GLU A 343 21.19 -10.75 -35.20
C GLU A 343 20.92 -9.45 -34.43
N GLU A 344 20.84 -8.31 -35.13
CA GLU A 344 20.57 -7.00 -34.53
C GLU A 344 19.11 -6.57 -34.62
N HIS A 345 18.24 -7.39 -35.21
CA HIS A 345 16.80 -7.13 -35.23
C HIS A 345 16.20 -7.53 -33.89
N TYR A 346 15.38 -6.65 -33.36
CA TYR A 346 14.51 -6.89 -32.22
C TYR A 346 13.09 -6.50 -32.63
N ASP A 347 12.11 -7.26 -32.13
CA ASP A 347 10.69 -7.07 -32.42
C ASP A 347 10.02 -6.24 -31.33
N ILE A 348 10.54 -6.34 -30.10
CA ILE A 348 10.08 -5.60 -28.93
C ILE A 348 11.26 -4.86 -28.31
N LEU A 349 11.06 -3.57 -28.01
CA LEU A 349 12.03 -2.74 -27.32
C LEU A 349 11.42 -2.22 -26.00
N LYS A 350 12.12 -2.48 -24.90
CA LYS A 350 11.80 -1.96 -23.56
C LYS A 350 12.76 -0.83 -23.22
N CYS A 351 12.23 0.35 -22.94
CA CYS A 351 12.98 1.52 -22.52
C CYS A 351 12.76 1.75 -21.02
N THR A 352 13.76 1.47 -20.21
CA THR A 352 13.74 1.71 -18.76
C THR A 352 14.08 3.17 -18.47
N TYR A 353 13.18 3.90 -17.81
CA TYR A 353 13.31 5.31 -17.44
C TYR A 353 12.97 5.51 -15.95
N VAL A 354 13.21 6.70 -15.40
CA VAL A 354 12.95 7.01 -13.98
C VAL A 354 11.71 7.88 -13.84
N SER A 355 10.62 7.39 -13.24
CA SER A 355 9.35 8.12 -13.26
C SER A 355 9.06 8.88 -11.96
N PRO A 356 8.91 10.22 -11.98
CA PRO A 356 8.49 11.01 -10.82
C PRO A 356 7.12 10.60 -10.28
N ASP A 357 6.17 10.27 -11.16
CA ASP A 357 4.80 9.85 -10.80
C ASP A 357 4.78 8.51 -10.05
N HIS A 358 5.83 7.71 -10.21
CA HIS A 358 6.01 6.42 -9.55
C HIS A 358 7.12 6.48 -8.49
N GLU A 359 7.16 7.54 -7.68
CA GLU A 359 8.12 7.74 -6.58
C GLU A 359 9.60 7.67 -7.01
N TRP A 360 9.89 8.08 -8.25
CA TRP A 360 11.22 8.04 -8.86
C TRP A 360 11.78 6.62 -9.00
N GLN A 361 10.90 5.63 -9.16
CA GLN A 361 11.28 4.25 -9.47
C GLN A 361 11.58 4.07 -10.96
N LYS A 362 12.31 3.00 -11.26
CA LYS A 362 12.59 2.58 -12.64
C LYS A 362 11.35 1.90 -13.22
N VAL A 363 10.85 2.42 -14.33
CA VAL A 363 9.66 1.93 -15.05
C VAL A 363 10.05 1.65 -16.50
N GLU A 364 9.33 0.76 -17.17
CA GLU A 364 9.58 0.39 -18.56
C GLU A 364 8.49 0.92 -19.49
N ALA A 365 8.89 1.65 -20.53
CA ALA A 365 8.04 1.96 -21.68
C ALA A 365 8.34 0.96 -22.80
N THR A 366 7.32 0.27 -23.31
CA THR A 366 7.51 -0.77 -24.34
C THR A 366 7.12 -0.24 -25.72
N ALA A 367 7.77 -0.72 -26.76
CA ALA A 367 7.33 -0.57 -28.14
C ALA A 367 7.51 -1.87 -28.89
N GLU A 368 6.56 -2.22 -29.74
CA GLU A 368 6.60 -3.42 -30.56
C GLU A 368 6.33 -3.11 -32.03
N ILE A 369 6.89 -3.92 -32.92
CA ILE A 369 6.56 -3.84 -34.34
C ILE A 369 5.20 -4.50 -34.61
N PRO A 370 4.46 -4.08 -35.65
CA PRO A 370 3.12 -4.61 -35.95
C PRO A 370 3.09 -6.12 -36.27
N GLU A 371 4.16 -6.64 -36.88
CA GLU A 371 4.28 -8.05 -37.28
C GLU A 371 5.68 -8.55 -36.92
N TYR A 372 5.76 -9.58 -36.07
CA TYR A 372 7.02 -10.18 -35.66
C TYR A 372 7.70 -10.90 -36.85
N ARG A 373 9.02 -10.69 -36.99
CA ARG A 373 9.76 -11.16 -38.16
C ARG A 373 9.90 -12.67 -38.20
N ASP A 374 10.16 -13.25 -37.03
CA ASP A 374 10.27 -14.69 -36.80
C ASP A 374 9.31 -15.04 -35.64
N GLY A 375 8.61 -16.16 -35.70
CA GLY A 375 7.44 -16.43 -34.84
C GLY A 375 7.65 -16.31 -33.32
N VAL A 376 8.89 -16.31 -32.82
CA VAL A 376 9.23 -15.95 -31.43
C VAL A 376 9.77 -14.52 -31.41
N PRO A 377 9.11 -13.58 -30.71
CA PRO A 377 9.55 -12.20 -30.66
C PRO A 377 10.91 -12.07 -29.95
N ILE A 378 11.82 -11.31 -30.55
CA ILE A 378 13.10 -10.97 -29.95
C ILE A 378 12.97 -9.69 -29.14
N GLU A 379 13.13 -9.78 -27.82
CA GLU A 379 13.09 -8.64 -26.92
C GLU A 379 14.49 -8.01 -26.71
N HIS A 380 14.53 -6.69 -26.66
CA HIS A 380 15.71 -5.92 -26.25
C HIS A 380 15.34 -4.86 -25.20
N SER A 381 16.26 -4.56 -24.30
CA SER A 381 16.04 -3.56 -23.23
C SER A 381 17.15 -2.53 -23.20
N VAL A 382 16.76 -1.28 -22.97
CA VAL A 382 17.65 -0.12 -22.99
C VAL A 382 17.34 0.76 -21.80
N ASN A 383 18.37 1.17 -21.08
CA ASN A 383 18.22 2.12 -20.00
C ASN A 383 18.41 3.55 -20.55
N ILE A 384 17.42 4.40 -20.33
CA ILE A 384 17.48 5.83 -20.63
C ILE A 384 17.09 6.56 -19.33
N TYR A 385 17.98 6.50 -18.34
CA TYR A 385 17.76 7.12 -17.03
C TYR A 385 17.72 8.65 -17.07
N SER A 386 18.16 9.24 -18.20
CA SER A 386 18.02 10.67 -18.48
C SER A 386 16.58 11.12 -18.79
N CYS A 387 15.65 10.18 -19.03
CA CYS A 387 14.24 10.47 -19.25
C CYS A 387 13.44 10.30 -17.96
N THR A 388 12.55 11.26 -17.70
CA THR A 388 11.63 11.24 -16.55
C THR A 388 10.15 11.16 -16.92
N SER A 389 9.82 11.30 -18.20
CA SER A 389 8.44 11.23 -18.71
C SER A 389 8.20 9.96 -19.52
N PHE A 390 7.05 9.31 -19.29
CA PHE A 390 6.60 8.18 -20.10
C PHE A 390 6.50 8.55 -21.58
N ASN A 391 5.97 9.74 -21.90
CA ASN A 391 5.78 10.21 -23.28
C ASN A 391 7.07 10.14 -24.10
N GLN A 392 8.15 10.73 -23.57
CA GLN A 392 9.45 10.74 -24.23
C GLN A 392 10.05 9.34 -24.34
N ALA A 393 10.04 8.56 -23.24
CA ALA A 393 10.57 7.19 -23.23
C ALA A 393 9.84 6.27 -24.24
N SER A 394 8.52 6.37 -24.31
CA SER A 394 7.68 5.60 -25.24
C SER A 394 7.91 6.00 -26.70
N ARG A 395 8.04 7.31 -27.00
CA ARG A 395 8.41 7.81 -28.34
C ARG A 395 9.82 7.39 -28.76
N LEU A 396 10.78 7.37 -27.83
CA LEU A 396 12.13 6.87 -28.08
C LEU A 396 12.11 5.36 -28.36
N ALA A 397 11.37 4.59 -27.58
CA ALA A 397 11.20 3.15 -27.81
C ALA A 397 10.60 2.88 -29.20
N TRP A 398 9.52 3.58 -29.56
CA TRP A 398 8.88 3.46 -30.87
C TRP A 398 9.85 3.79 -32.02
N TYR A 399 10.60 4.88 -31.87
CA TYR A 399 11.58 5.30 -32.87
C TYR A 399 12.67 4.25 -33.07
N TYR A 400 13.29 3.77 -32.00
CA TYR A 400 14.41 2.83 -32.11
C TYR A 400 13.99 1.48 -32.70
N VAL A 401 12.83 0.94 -32.30
CA VAL A 401 12.33 -0.33 -32.85
C VAL A 401 11.94 -0.20 -34.32
N ASN A 402 11.31 0.91 -34.71
CA ASN A 402 10.91 1.14 -36.10
C ASN A 402 12.07 1.58 -36.98
N ALA A 403 13.11 2.24 -36.48
CA ALA A 403 14.28 2.65 -37.25
C ALA A 403 14.95 1.44 -37.92
N LYS A 404 15.08 0.33 -37.18
CA LYS A 404 15.63 -0.94 -37.69
C LYS A 404 14.79 -1.58 -38.79
N ARG A 405 13.47 -1.34 -38.79
CA ARG A 405 12.52 -1.88 -39.77
C ARG A 405 12.37 -0.99 -41.00
N ILE A 406 12.23 0.31 -40.79
CA ILE A 406 11.92 1.31 -41.82
C ILE A 406 13.19 1.77 -42.54
N GLN A 407 14.34 1.81 -41.85
CA GLN A 407 15.61 2.27 -42.42
C GLN A 407 16.71 1.18 -42.34
N PRO A 408 16.49 -0.01 -42.93
CA PRO A 408 17.36 -1.18 -42.75
C PRO A 408 18.61 -1.18 -43.65
N TYR A 409 18.72 -0.26 -44.60
CA TYR A 409 19.80 -0.23 -45.58
C TYR A 409 20.69 0.99 -45.42
N PHE A 410 21.98 0.77 -45.65
CA PHE A 410 23.02 1.77 -45.61
C PHE A 410 24.12 1.44 -46.63
N GLY A 411 24.94 2.41 -46.96
CA GLY A 411 25.93 2.24 -48.02
C GLY A 411 26.85 3.44 -48.13
N SER A 412 27.58 3.50 -49.23
CA SER A 412 28.33 4.68 -49.64
C SER A 412 28.40 4.79 -51.15
N PHE A 413 28.72 5.98 -51.63
CA PHE A 413 29.16 6.20 -52.99
C PHE A 413 30.19 7.33 -53.02
N GLN A 414 30.94 7.44 -54.10
CA GLN A 414 31.86 8.55 -54.32
C GLN A 414 31.32 9.50 -55.38
N THR A 415 31.47 10.79 -55.15
CA THR A 415 31.06 11.88 -56.05
C THR A 415 32.20 12.89 -56.18
N ASP A 416 32.15 13.71 -57.22
CA ASP A 416 33.04 14.85 -57.40
C ASP A 416 32.65 16.03 -56.48
N TYR A 417 33.01 17.26 -56.87
CA TYR A 417 32.71 18.51 -56.17
C TYR A 417 31.23 18.71 -55.80
N LYS A 418 30.27 17.98 -56.39
CA LYS A 418 28.86 18.02 -55.98
C LYS A 418 28.62 17.60 -54.52
N GLY A 419 29.56 16.87 -53.91
CA GLY A 419 29.50 16.50 -52.49
C GLY A 419 30.08 17.52 -51.52
N TYR A 420 30.67 18.62 -51.99
CA TYR A 420 31.46 19.54 -51.17
C TYR A 420 30.68 20.22 -50.04
N ASP A 421 29.43 20.62 -50.32
CA ASP A 421 28.56 21.35 -49.40
C ASP A 421 27.47 20.47 -48.78
N LEU A 422 27.64 19.15 -48.82
CA LEU A 422 26.81 18.22 -48.05
C LEU A 422 27.26 18.18 -46.59
N GLU A 423 26.28 18.11 -45.70
CA GLU A 423 26.52 17.97 -44.28
C GLU A 423 25.96 16.66 -43.74
N VAL A 424 26.51 16.21 -42.60
CA VAL A 424 25.91 15.11 -41.85
C VAL A 424 24.50 15.53 -41.40
N GLY A 425 23.53 14.64 -41.57
CA GLY A 425 22.11 14.90 -41.31
C GLY A 425 21.29 15.26 -42.55
N ASP A 426 21.93 15.75 -43.62
CA ASP A 426 21.23 16.16 -44.84
C ASP A 426 20.47 14.98 -45.47
N VAL A 427 19.27 15.26 -46.00
CA VAL A 427 18.52 14.30 -46.81
C VAL A 427 18.83 14.53 -48.27
N ILE A 428 19.37 13.54 -48.96
CA ILE A 428 19.64 13.57 -50.40
C ILE A 428 18.80 12.52 -51.12
N SER A 429 18.69 12.64 -52.43
CA SER A 429 18.17 11.57 -53.29
C SER A 429 19.20 11.21 -54.35
N PHE A 430 19.30 9.93 -54.70
CA PHE A 430 20.19 9.52 -55.77
C PHE A 430 19.64 8.39 -56.63
N ASP A 431 20.13 8.33 -57.87
CA ASP A 431 19.88 7.22 -58.79
C ASP A 431 21.00 6.18 -58.64
N SER A 432 20.66 5.01 -58.11
CA SER A 432 21.61 3.92 -57.88
C SER A 432 21.62 2.95 -59.04
N LEU A 433 22.76 2.84 -59.74
CA LEU A 433 22.96 1.81 -60.74
C LEU A 433 23.11 0.43 -60.10
N LEU A 434 23.71 0.36 -58.91
CA LEU A 434 23.89 -0.89 -58.17
C LEU A 434 22.54 -1.49 -57.71
N MET A 435 21.64 -0.66 -57.17
CA MET A 435 20.34 -1.12 -56.66
C MET A 435 19.23 -1.11 -57.73
N GLY A 436 19.44 -0.43 -58.86
CA GLY A 436 18.41 -0.24 -59.88
C GLY A 436 17.25 0.63 -59.41
N LEU A 437 17.53 1.62 -58.55
CA LEU A 437 16.54 2.52 -57.95
C LEU A 437 16.78 3.95 -58.42
N GLU A 438 15.71 4.66 -58.77
CA GLU A 438 15.74 6.09 -59.11
C GLU A 438 15.18 6.93 -57.96
N LYS A 439 15.76 8.12 -57.74
CA LYS A 439 15.37 9.08 -56.70
C LYS A 439 15.27 8.47 -55.30
N TYR A 440 16.16 7.53 -54.99
CA TYR A 440 16.18 6.85 -53.70
C TYR A 440 16.60 7.84 -52.61
N LYS A 441 15.71 8.10 -51.63
CA LYS A 441 15.95 9.07 -50.56
C LYS A 441 16.80 8.46 -49.45
N VAL A 442 17.87 9.15 -49.10
CA VAL A 442 18.82 8.73 -48.07
C VAL A 442 19.24 9.90 -47.21
N LYS A 443 19.65 9.61 -45.98
CA LYS A 443 20.22 10.59 -45.05
C LYS A 443 21.73 10.40 -45.00
N VAL A 444 22.47 11.51 -45.08
CA VAL A 444 23.92 11.54 -45.03
C VAL A 444 24.39 11.28 -43.60
N VAL A 445 25.24 10.29 -43.43
CA VAL A 445 25.76 9.83 -42.13
C VAL A 445 27.21 10.28 -41.93
N SER A 446 27.99 10.33 -43.02
CA SER A 446 29.38 10.79 -43.01
C SER A 446 29.75 11.33 -44.40
N VAL A 447 30.61 12.35 -44.40
CA VAL A 447 31.20 12.94 -45.61
C VAL A 447 32.70 12.96 -45.41
N THR A 448 33.43 12.24 -46.27
CA THR A 448 34.91 12.19 -46.22
C THR A 448 35.50 12.72 -47.52
N ASP A 449 36.32 13.76 -47.44
CA ASP A 449 37.11 14.28 -48.55
C ASP A 449 38.47 13.57 -48.61
N ASN A 450 38.85 13.08 -49.79
CA ASN A 450 40.16 12.47 -50.01
C ASN A 450 41.28 13.48 -50.33
N GLY A 451 40.98 14.78 -50.37
CA GLY A 451 41.91 15.86 -50.68
C GLY A 451 42.22 16.02 -52.17
N ALA A 452 41.60 15.21 -53.02
CA ALA A 452 41.71 15.26 -54.49
C ALA A 452 40.40 15.69 -55.16
N GLY A 453 39.44 16.23 -54.40
CA GLY A 453 38.14 16.68 -54.91
C GLY A 453 37.14 15.55 -55.13
N ILE A 454 37.36 14.39 -54.51
CA ILE A 454 36.41 13.27 -54.50
C ILE A 454 35.90 13.10 -53.07
N PHE A 455 34.59 13.12 -52.93
CA PHE A 455 33.89 13.00 -51.66
C PHE A 455 33.28 11.60 -51.57
N THR A 456 33.58 10.90 -50.48
CA THR A 456 32.91 9.65 -50.12
C THR A 456 31.73 9.98 -49.21
N ILE A 457 30.52 9.71 -49.69
CA ILE A 457 29.28 9.95 -48.97
C ILE A 457 28.80 8.62 -48.40
N GLU A 458 28.78 8.50 -47.08
CA GLU A 458 28.14 7.38 -46.39
C GLU A 458 26.70 7.75 -46.06
N TRP A 459 25.78 6.83 -46.32
CA TRP A 459 24.36 7.12 -46.28
C TRP A 459 23.56 5.99 -45.64
N ARG A 460 22.37 6.33 -45.15
CA ARG A 460 21.34 5.40 -44.67
C ARG A 460 20.01 5.68 -45.38
N THR A 461 19.14 4.69 -45.45
CA THR A 461 17.79 4.89 -45.97
C THR A 461 17.08 5.98 -45.17
N TYR A 462 16.40 6.90 -45.87
CA TYR A 462 15.59 7.94 -45.25
C TYR A 462 14.11 7.67 -45.51
N ASP A 463 13.32 7.77 -44.44
CA ASP A 463 11.88 7.69 -44.50
C ASP A 463 11.29 8.64 -43.45
N GLU A 464 10.46 9.57 -43.91
CA GLU A 464 9.88 10.61 -43.06
C GLU A 464 8.92 10.04 -42.00
N ARG A 465 8.33 8.86 -42.25
CA ARG A 465 7.40 8.19 -41.32
C ARG A 465 8.05 7.78 -40.01
N LEU A 466 9.38 7.77 -39.94
CA LEU A 466 10.11 7.48 -38.70
C LEU A 466 10.09 8.67 -37.72
N TYR A 467 9.88 9.89 -38.21
CA TYR A 467 9.97 11.12 -37.40
C TYR A 467 8.60 11.59 -36.90
N THR A 468 7.73 10.64 -36.56
CA THR A 468 6.44 10.92 -35.92
C THR A 468 6.61 11.02 -34.40
N ASP A 469 5.59 11.58 -33.74
CA ASP A 469 5.46 11.61 -32.27
C ASP A 469 4.60 10.45 -31.75
N GLU A 470 4.59 9.34 -32.48
CA GLU A 470 3.84 8.13 -32.12
C GLU A 470 4.39 7.49 -30.85
N LEU A 471 3.49 7.09 -29.95
CA LEU A 471 3.83 6.34 -28.74
C LEU A 471 4.07 4.87 -29.08
N GLY A 472 5.03 4.25 -28.38
CA GLY A 472 5.32 2.81 -28.49
C GLY A 472 4.27 1.92 -27.83
N SER A 473 3.72 2.39 -26.72
CA SER A 473 2.68 1.72 -25.93
C SER A 473 1.88 2.74 -25.12
N LYS A 474 0.81 2.26 -24.48
CA LYS A 474 0.11 3.00 -23.43
C LYS A 474 0.91 2.98 -22.13
N GLU A 475 0.72 4.02 -21.33
CA GLU A 475 1.39 4.15 -20.03
C GLU A 475 1.09 2.96 -19.12
N PRO A 476 2.13 2.31 -18.53
CA PRO A 476 1.91 1.22 -17.61
C PRO A 476 1.31 1.74 -16.30
N LYS A 477 0.22 1.12 -15.83
CA LYS A 477 -0.28 1.35 -14.47
C LYS A 477 0.61 0.63 -13.48
N VAL A 478 1.62 1.32 -12.93
CA VAL A 478 2.39 0.77 -11.82
C VAL A 478 1.58 0.99 -10.55
N LEU A 479 1.13 -0.11 -9.93
CA LEU A 479 0.59 -0.06 -8.57
C LEU A 479 1.76 0.23 -7.63
N VAL A 480 2.06 1.52 -7.43
CA VAL A 480 2.89 1.93 -6.31
C VAL A 480 2.07 1.59 -5.07
N SER A 481 2.48 0.54 -4.36
CA SER A 481 2.05 0.33 -2.99
C SER A 481 2.60 1.51 -2.18
N THR A 482 1.85 2.61 -2.15
CA THR A 482 2.10 3.67 -1.19
C THR A 482 1.96 2.99 0.17
N LEU A 483 3.08 2.89 0.89
CA LEU A 483 3.03 2.70 2.33
C LEU A 483 2.35 3.95 2.86
N THR A 484 1.01 3.94 2.87
CA THR A 484 0.19 4.91 3.61
C THR A 484 0.83 5.04 4.97
N ASP A 485 1.28 6.26 5.30
CA ASP A 485 1.96 6.62 6.54
C ASP A 485 1.47 5.75 7.69
N VAL A 486 2.24 4.70 7.98
CA VAL A 486 1.81 3.62 8.89
C VAL A 486 1.71 4.14 10.33
N ALA A 487 2.16 5.38 10.56
CA ALA A 487 2.07 6.08 11.81
C ALA A 487 1.01 7.20 11.83
N LYS A 488 0.27 7.46 10.74
CA LYS A 488 -0.93 8.29 10.81
C LYS A 488 -1.95 7.59 11.71
N TYR A 489 -2.66 8.35 12.55
CA TYR A 489 -3.77 7.80 13.32
C TYR A 489 -4.83 7.24 12.34
N PRO A 490 -5.32 6.00 12.54
CA PRO A 490 -6.50 5.50 11.83
C PRO A 490 -7.69 6.45 11.98
N ASP A 491 -8.59 6.44 11.00
CA ASP A 491 -9.85 7.17 11.12
C ASP A 491 -10.70 6.58 12.26
N ASP A 492 -11.50 7.43 12.92
CA ASP A 492 -12.40 7.00 13.99
C ASP A 492 -13.52 6.12 13.42
N VAL A 493 -13.85 5.03 14.12
CA VAL A 493 -14.83 4.05 13.66
C VAL A 493 -16.21 4.70 13.57
N GLN A 494 -16.85 4.59 12.40
CA GLN A 494 -18.18 5.15 12.15
C GLN A 494 -19.26 4.06 12.19
N ASN A 495 -20.49 4.45 12.53
CA ASN A 495 -21.68 3.58 12.54
C ASN A 495 -21.48 2.29 13.36
N PHE A 496 -20.79 2.39 14.51
CA PHE A 496 -20.64 1.26 15.42
C PHE A 496 -21.96 0.99 16.13
N ASN A 497 -22.49 -0.21 15.96
CA ASN A 497 -23.78 -0.61 16.49
C ASN A 497 -23.74 -2.02 17.06
N VAL A 498 -24.42 -2.20 18.18
CA VAL A 498 -24.54 -3.46 18.93
C VAL A 498 -26.00 -3.80 19.07
N VAL A 499 -26.39 -4.97 18.58
CA VAL A 499 -27.76 -5.48 18.68
C VAL A 499 -27.78 -6.83 19.38
N GLN A 500 -28.84 -7.09 20.14
CA GLN A 500 -29.09 -8.40 20.71
C GLN A 500 -29.81 -9.28 19.68
N SER A 501 -29.26 -10.46 19.41
CA SER A 501 -29.93 -11.52 18.67
C SER A 501 -29.94 -12.79 19.49
N ASN A 502 -31.10 -13.13 20.05
CA ASN A 502 -31.27 -14.22 21.00
C ASN A 502 -30.30 -14.10 22.20
N ASN A 503 -29.30 -14.99 22.27
CA ASN A 503 -28.28 -15.05 23.32
C ASN A 503 -26.92 -14.44 22.92
N LEU A 504 -26.86 -13.73 21.78
CA LEU A 504 -25.64 -13.11 21.28
C LEU A 504 -25.79 -11.58 21.18
N PHE A 505 -24.72 -10.86 21.49
CA PHE A 505 -24.48 -9.54 20.96
C PHE A 505 -23.86 -9.66 19.57
N ASN A 506 -24.46 -8.97 18.60
CA ASN A 506 -23.93 -8.79 17.26
C ASN A 506 -23.45 -7.35 17.11
N PHE A 507 -22.15 -7.21 16.87
CA PHE A 507 -21.49 -5.93 16.65
C PHE A 507 -21.30 -5.73 15.14
N VAL A 508 -21.64 -4.56 14.62
CA VAL A 508 -21.40 -4.17 13.22
C VAL A 508 -20.91 -2.72 13.18
N TRP A 509 -20.00 -2.42 12.25
CA TRP A 509 -19.57 -1.05 11.98
C TRP A 509 -19.22 -0.82 10.52
N GLN A 510 -19.07 0.45 10.14
CA GLN A 510 -18.55 0.80 8.83
C GLN A 510 -17.02 0.57 8.80
N PRO A 511 -16.50 -0.19 7.82
CA PRO A 511 -15.06 -0.35 7.69
C PRO A 511 -14.38 0.97 7.30
N ASN A 512 -13.22 1.24 7.90
CA ASN A 512 -12.36 2.36 7.52
C ASN A 512 -11.88 2.23 6.06
N ALA A 513 -11.50 3.37 5.46
CA ALA A 513 -11.00 3.41 4.09
C ALA A 513 -9.73 2.55 3.89
N ASN A 514 -8.93 2.38 4.94
CA ASN A 514 -7.78 1.49 4.92
C ASN A 514 -8.18 0.06 5.29
N ASN A 515 -8.05 -0.87 4.35
CA ASN A 515 -8.39 -2.28 4.51
C ASN A 515 -7.44 -3.08 5.42
N THR A 516 -6.34 -2.48 5.89
CA THR A 516 -5.40 -3.10 6.83
C THR A 516 -5.65 -2.75 8.29
N ASP A 517 -6.54 -1.78 8.56
CA ASP A 517 -6.91 -1.39 9.93
C ASP A 517 -7.60 -2.57 10.62
N LYS A 518 -7.19 -2.83 11.86
CA LYS A 518 -7.81 -3.81 12.76
C LYS A 518 -8.65 -3.09 13.81
N TYR A 519 -9.57 -3.77 14.45
CA TYR A 519 -10.43 -3.17 15.48
C TYR A 519 -10.27 -3.85 16.83
N GLU A 520 -10.48 -3.08 17.90
CA GLU A 520 -10.54 -3.57 19.27
C GLU A 520 -11.83 -3.09 19.93
N ILE A 521 -12.57 -4.04 20.50
CA ILE A 521 -13.82 -3.80 21.24
C ILE A 521 -13.56 -4.00 22.73
N ARG A 522 -14.02 -3.06 23.55
CA ARG A 522 -13.94 -3.07 25.01
C ARG A 522 -15.32 -2.90 25.65
N MET A 523 -15.47 -3.42 26.86
CA MET A 523 -16.69 -3.30 27.69
C MET A 523 -16.38 -2.61 29.02
N GLY A 524 -17.07 -1.51 29.30
CA GLY A 524 -16.92 -0.73 30.54
C GLY A 524 -17.31 0.74 30.38
N ASP A 525 -17.11 1.53 31.44
CA ASP A 525 -17.61 2.92 31.49
C ASP A 525 -16.85 3.90 30.60
N THR A 526 -15.53 3.74 30.46
CA THR A 526 -14.69 4.55 29.55
C THR A 526 -13.70 3.65 28.81
N TRP A 527 -13.21 4.10 27.65
CA TRP A 527 -12.23 3.34 26.86
C TRP A 527 -10.98 2.92 27.68
N GLU A 528 -10.51 3.79 28.57
CA GLU A 528 -9.29 3.65 29.36
C GLU A 528 -9.43 2.64 30.50
N THR A 529 -10.65 2.50 31.02
CA THR A 529 -10.97 1.62 32.17
C THR A 529 -11.71 0.35 31.76
N ALA A 530 -12.23 0.31 30.53
CA ALA A 530 -12.96 -0.82 29.99
C ALA A 530 -12.07 -2.05 29.76
N SER A 531 -12.66 -3.21 30.01
CA SER A 531 -12.04 -4.52 29.77
C SER A 531 -12.04 -4.87 28.28
N VAL A 532 -10.93 -5.42 27.76
CA VAL A 532 -10.84 -5.84 26.36
C VAL A 532 -11.64 -7.12 26.15
N ILE A 533 -12.62 -7.07 25.26
CA ILE A 533 -13.40 -8.25 24.84
C ILE A 533 -12.66 -8.98 23.73
N LYS A 534 -12.29 -8.24 22.69
CA LYS A 534 -11.65 -8.76 21.49
C LYS A 534 -10.79 -7.70 20.84
N SER A 535 -9.57 -8.08 20.47
CA SER A 535 -8.63 -7.24 19.74
C SER A 535 -8.24 -7.87 18.41
N SER A 536 -7.61 -7.06 17.55
CA SER A 536 -7.12 -7.47 16.23
C SER A 536 -8.22 -8.03 15.30
N ILE A 537 -9.43 -7.50 15.37
CA ILE A 537 -10.54 -7.89 14.50
C ILE A 537 -10.28 -7.33 13.10
N THR A 538 -10.29 -8.17 12.07
CA THR A 538 -10.06 -7.77 10.67
C THR A 538 -11.35 -7.61 9.87
N GLU A 539 -12.45 -8.17 10.36
CA GLU A 539 -13.78 -8.01 9.78
C GLU A 539 -14.46 -6.74 10.34
N ASN A 540 -15.57 -6.31 9.73
CA ASN A 540 -16.39 -5.19 10.20
C ASN A 540 -17.58 -5.63 11.07
N LYS A 541 -17.45 -6.83 11.67
CA LYS A 541 -18.45 -7.45 12.53
C LYS A 541 -17.80 -8.33 13.59
N TYR A 542 -18.50 -8.53 14.70
CA TYR A 542 -18.11 -9.46 15.75
C TYR A 542 -19.35 -9.98 16.47
N THR A 543 -19.25 -11.14 17.12
CA THR A 543 -20.35 -11.72 17.90
C THR A 543 -19.83 -12.27 19.22
N MET A 544 -20.58 -12.08 20.32
CA MET A 544 -20.26 -12.71 21.61
C MET A 544 -21.52 -13.10 22.38
N GLU A 545 -21.40 -14.08 23.27
CA GLU A 545 -22.51 -14.47 24.15
C GLU A 545 -22.81 -13.39 25.20
N ILE A 546 -24.08 -13.21 25.50
CA ILE A 546 -24.55 -12.26 26.50
C ILE A 546 -24.23 -12.82 27.90
N PRO A 547 -23.42 -12.13 28.72
CA PRO A 547 -22.97 -12.68 29.99
C PRO A 547 -24.04 -12.62 31.08
N THR A 548 -24.79 -11.52 31.15
CA THR A 548 -25.84 -11.26 32.14
C THR A 548 -26.88 -10.32 31.55
N ASN A 549 -28.03 -10.19 32.21
CA ASN A 549 -29.01 -9.14 31.90
C ASN A 549 -28.51 -7.80 32.48
N GLY A 550 -28.91 -6.69 31.86
CA GLY A 550 -28.57 -5.34 32.30
C GLY A 550 -28.05 -4.43 31.19
N LEU A 551 -27.55 -3.26 31.59
CA LEU A 551 -27.03 -2.23 30.71
C LEU A 551 -25.54 -2.46 30.41
N PHE A 552 -25.17 -2.45 29.13
CA PHE A 552 -23.81 -2.63 28.65
C PHE A 552 -23.36 -1.44 27.82
N LYS A 553 -22.12 -1.01 28.06
CA LYS A 553 -21.44 0.03 27.27
C LYS A 553 -20.26 -0.59 26.55
N PHE A 554 -20.26 -0.47 25.23
CA PHE A 554 -19.22 -0.99 24.37
C PHE A 554 -18.48 0.14 23.67
N TRP A 555 -17.17 0.01 23.60
CA TRP A 555 -16.31 0.97 22.93
C TRP A 555 -15.50 0.28 21.85
N ILE A 556 -15.28 0.98 20.74
CA ILE A 556 -14.44 0.50 19.64
C ILE A 556 -13.42 1.55 19.20
N LYS A 557 -12.21 1.09 18.86
CA LYS A 557 -11.18 1.88 18.16
C LYS A 557 -10.56 1.07 17.03
N ALA A 558 -10.21 1.77 15.95
CA ALA A 558 -9.37 1.22 14.87
C ALA A 558 -7.89 1.25 15.27
N PHE A 559 -7.10 0.31 14.76
CA PHE A 559 -5.69 0.10 15.08
C PHE A 559 -4.93 -0.35 13.82
N ASN A 560 -3.94 0.43 13.39
CA ASN A 560 -3.14 0.13 12.19
C ASN A 560 -1.86 -0.68 12.48
N GLY A 561 -1.69 -1.23 13.68
CA GLY A 561 -0.45 -1.87 14.11
C GLY A 561 0.49 -0.98 14.92
N TYR A 562 0.31 0.35 14.87
CA TYR A 562 1.14 1.32 15.60
C TYR A 562 0.30 2.23 16.51
N ASN A 563 -0.77 2.81 15.98
CA ASN A 563 -1.62 3.78 16.68
C ASN A 563 -3.09 3.34 16.66
N TYR A 564 -3.81 3.65 17.74
CA TYR A 564 -5.26 3.64 17.75
C TYR A 564 -5.82 4.88 17.06
N SER A 565 -7.07 4.83 16.58
CA SER A 565 -7.83 6.03 16.18
C SER A 565 -7.84 7.08 17.30
N LYS A 566 -8.14 8.34 17.00
CA LYS A 566 -8.03 9.39 18.02
C LYS A 566 -9.13 9.22 19.06
N ASN A 567 -10.37 9.11 18.60
CA ASN A 567 -11.55 8.98 19.46
C ASN A 567 -12.03 7.53 19.49
N ALA A 568 -12.64 7.15 20.62
CA ALA A 568 -13.36 5.90 20.76
C ALA A 568 -14.84 6.14 20.45
N THR A 569 -15.45 5.21 19.73
CA THR A 569 -16.88 5.25 19.42
C THR A 569 -17.62 4.38 20.44
N LEU A 570 -18.69 4.92 21.03
CA LEU A 570 -19.50 4.28 22.06
C LEU A 570 -20.80 3.77 21.44
N ASP A 571 -21.20 2.57 21.83
CA ASP A 571 -22.60 2.16 21.72
C ASP A 571 -23.09 1.49 23.02
N VAL A 572 -24.37 1.63 23.31
CA VAL A 572 -25.00 1.19 24.56
C VAL A 572 -26.17 0.28 24.22
N ILE A 573 -26.32 -0.80 24.98
CA ILE A 573 -27.46 -1.71 24.85
C ILE A 573 -27.93 -2.16 26.22
N ASN A 574 -29.25 -2.27 26.39
CA ASN A 574 -29.86 -2.83 27.59
C ASN A 574 -30.49 -4.18 27.28
N VAL A 575 -30.08 -5.21 28.01
CA VAL A 575 -30.63 -6.56 27.92
C VAL A 575 -31.64 -6.77 29.04
N ASP A 576 -32.94 -6.78 28.71
CA ASP A 576 -34.00 -7.14 29.66
C ASP A 576 -33.99 -8.64 29.97
N SER A 577 -33.92 -9.46 28.92
CA SER A 577 -33.94 -10.92 29.03
C SER A 577 -33.21 -11.57 27.86
N VAL A 578 -32.68 -12.77 28.09
CA VAL A 578 -32.10 -13.63 27.05
C VAL A 578 -33.12 -14.70 26.72
N PRO A 579 -33.83 -14.61 25.57
CA PRO A 579 -34.89 -15.56 25.23
C PRO A 579 -34.33 -16.97 25.07
N SER A 580 -35.06 -17.95 25.60
CA SER A 580 -34.73 -19.35 25.42
C SER A 580 -35.15 -19.83 24.01
N LEU A 581 -34.45 -20.82 23.46
CA LEU A 581 -34.84 -21.42 22.18
C LEU A 581 -36.19 -22.14 22.25
N ASN A 582 -36.59 -22.59 23.43
CA ASN A 582 -37.82 -23.32 23.70
C ASN A 582 -38.32 -23.02 25.13
N GLU A 583 -39.59 -22.66 25.28
CA GLU A 583 -40.15 -22.29 26.57
C GLU A 583 -40.44 -23.55 27.41
N ILE A 584 -39.70 -23.70 28.51
CA ILE A 584 -39.82 -24.85 29.41
C ILE A 584 -40.09 -24.37 30.83
N VAL A 585 -41.24 -24.75 31.37
CA VAL A 585 -41.56 -24.55 32.78
C VAL A 585 -40.85 -25.62 33.59
N LYS A 586 -39.91 -25.20 34.44
CA LYS A 586 -39.20 -26.08 35.37
C LYS A 586 -39.83 -25.98 36.75
N ILE A 587 -40.18 -27.12 37.34
CA ILE A 587 -40.71 -27.23 38.69
C ILE A 587 -39.76 -28.10 39.50
N ASN A 588 -39.12 -27.51 40.53
CA ASN A 588 -38.38 -28.27 41.53
C ASN A 588 -39.32 -28.57 42.70
N ILE A 589 -39.74 -29.82 42.81
CA ILE A 589 -40.76 -30.23 43.78
C ILE A 589 -40.22 -30.18 45.22
N LEU A 590 -38.91 -30.29 45.40
CA LEU A 590 -38.28 -30.33 46.73
C LEU A 590 -37.70 -28.98 47.17
N GLU A 591 -37.73 -27.97 46.30
CA GLU A 591 -37.28 -26.60 46.64
C GLU A 591 -38.16 -25.97 47.72
N ASP A 592 -39.48 -26.16 47.60
CA ASP A 592 -40.48 -25.76 48.58
C ASP A 592 -41.49 -26.89 48.83
N ILE A 593 -41.28 -27.65 49.92
CA ILE A 593 -42.08 -28.82 50.29
C ILE A 593 -43.35 -28.34 51.03
N ALA A 594 -44.23 -27.65 50.31
CA ALA A 594 -45.49 -27.10 50.83
C ALA A 594 -46.68 -28.10 50.75
N GLY A 595 -46.43 -29.28 50.20
CA GLY A 595 -47.39 -30.38 50.12
C GLY A 595 -47.65 -31.12 51.44
N THR A 596 -48.39 -32.23 51.37
CA THR A 596 -48.70 -33.09 52.53
C THR A 596 -47.72 -34.25 52.62
N LEU A 597 -47.00 -34.35 53.74
CA LEU A 597 -46.23 -35.54 54.12
C LEU A 597 -47.09 -36.46 54.98
N ASP A 598 -47.02 -37.77 54.76
CA ASP A 598 -47.56 -38.73 55.71
C ASP A 598 -46.72 -38.80 57.01
N GLU A 599 -47.26 -39.47 58.03
CA GLU A 599 -46.62 -39.59 59.35
C GLU A 599 -45.28 -40.35 59.35
N ASN A 600 -45.00 -41.07 58.26
CA ASN A 600 -43.85 -41.94 58.06
C ASN A 600 -42.69 -41.24 57.35
N LEU A 601 -42.86 -40.00 56.91
CA LEU A 601 -41.81 -39.20 56.28
C LEU A 601 -41.35 -38.04 57.17
N ARG A 602 -40.14 -37.54 56.89
CA ARG A 602 -39.61 -36.29 57.45
C ARG A 602 -38.78 -35.54 56.41
N VAL A 603 -38.86 -34.21 56.45
CA VAL A 603 -38.01 -33.32 55.65
C VAL A 603 -36.68 -33.09 56.37
N TYR A 604 -35.58 -33.09 55.62
CA TYR A 604 -34.26 -32.73 56.12
C TYR A 604 -33.43 -32.09 55.00
N HIS A 605 -33.06 -30.82 55.14
CA HIS A 605 -32.25 -30.07 54.16
C HIS A 605 -32.76 -30.21 52.71
N ASN A 606 -34.03 -29.86 52.45
CA ASN A 606 -34.70 -29.98 51.15
C ASN A 606 -34.71 -31.41 50.55
N THR A 607 -34.54 -32.43 51.39
CA THR A 607 -34.72 -33.85 51.00
C THR A 607 -35.85 -34.47 51.81
N ILE A 608 -36.48 -35.50 51.25
CA ILE A 608 -37.53 -36.27 51.92
C ILE A 608 -36.97 -37.65 52.25
N LYS A 609 -37.08 -38.08 53.51
CA LYS A 609 -36.63 -39.40 53.96
C LYS A 609 -37.63 -40.08 54.86
N LEU A 610 -37.52 -41.40 54.99
CA LEU A 610 -38.33 -42.18 55.91
C LEU A 610 -37.97 -41.85 57.36
N LYS A 611 -39.01 -41.75 58.18
CA LYS A 611 -38.96 -41.52 59.62
C LYS A 611 -38.62 -42.83 60.31
N GLU A 612 -37.94 -42.69 61.44
CA GLU A 612 -37.72 -43.78 62.40
C GLU A 612 -38.99 -43.92 63.25
N ILE A 613 -39.60 -45.11 63.29
CA ILE A 613 -40.96 -45.33 63.82
C ILE A 613 -41.02 -46.19 65.09
N ASP A 614 -40.05 -47.06 65.34
CA ASP A 614 -40.04 -47.92 66.53
C ASP A 614 -38.61 -48.31 66.93
N GLU A 615 -38.37 -48.57 68.21
CA GLU A 615 -37.09 -49.03 68.74
C GLU A 615 -37.13 -50.54 68.96
N LYS A 616 -36.46 -51.32 68.10
CA LYS A 616 -36.35 -52.77 68.31
C LYS A 616 -35.21 -53.08 69.27
N TRP A 617 -35.55 -53.62 70.43
CA TRP A 617 -34.61 -54.07 71.45
C TRP A 617 -34.36 -55.58 71.40
N HIS A 618 -33.10 -56.01 71.36
CA HIS A 618 -32.69 -57.41 71.45
C HIS A 618 -31.80 -57.65 72.68
N THR A 619 -31.87 -58.85 73.25
CA THR A 619 -30.99 -59.32 74.33
C THR A 619 -29.90 -60.20 73.73
N LEU A 620 -28.64 -59.77 73.81
CA LEU A 620 -27.46 -60.55 73.40
C LEU A 620 -26.31 -60.24 74.37
N GLU A 621 -25.42 -61.21 74.58
CA GLU A 621 -24.28 -61.10 75.52
C GLU A 621 -23.04 -60.39 74.93
N GLU A 622 -22.95 -60.23 73.60
CA GLU A 622 -21.81 -59.56 72.93
C GLU A 622 -22.24 -58.31 72.13
N ASN A 623 -21.35 -57.30 72.07
CA ASN A 623 -21.60 -56.00 71.45
C ASN A 623 -21.79 -56.11 69.92
N TRP A 624 -22.86 -55.51 69.38
CA TRP A 624 -23.19 -55.59 67.95
C TRP A 624 -22.38 -54.66 67.03
N SER A 625 -21.98 -53.46 67.46
CA SER A 625 -21.14 -52.52 66.67
C SER A 625 -20.82 -51.24 67.46
N THR A 626 -19.76 -50.50 67.11
CA THR A 626 -19.48 -49.14 67.59
C THR A 626 -19.97 -48.04 66.64
N MET A 627 -20.72 -48.39 65.58
CA MET A 627 -21.28 -47.43 64.63
C MET A 627 -22.51 -46.68 65.18
N SER A 628 -22.72 -45.45 64.70
CA SER A 628 -23.88 -44.61 65.00
C SER A 628 -25.20 -45.32 64.60
N GLY A 629 -26.22 -45.31 65.48
CA GLY A 629 -27.55 -45.91 65.23
C GLY A 629 -27.91 -47.14 66.09
N TYR A 630 -27.03 -47.53 67.01
CA TYR A 630 -27.28 -48.60 68.00
C TYR A 630 -27.21 -48.03 69.42
N TYR A 631 -28.18 -48.38 70.26
CA TYR A 631 -28.33 -47.88 71.62
C TYR A 631 -28.14 -49.00 72.64
N GLN A 632 -27.33 -48.80 73.67
CA GLN A 632 -27.11 -49.77 74.75
C GLN A 632 -27.74 -49.27 76.04
N GLN A 633 -28.70 -50.01 76.60
CA GLN A 633 -29.28 -49.73 77.92
C GLN A 633 -29.52 -51.04 78.67
N GLY A 634 -28.92 -51.19 79.86
CA GLY A 634 -29.18 -52.32 80.77
C GLY A 634 -28.89 -53.72 80.19
N GLY A 635 -27.88 -53.86 79.32
CA GLY A 635 -27.55 -55.15 78.68
C GLY A 635 -28.47 -55.51 77.49
N ARG A 636 -29.31 -54.58 77.04
CA ARG A 636 -30.11 -54.69 75.81
C ARG A 636 -29.56 -53.74 74.76
N TRP A 637 -29.60 -54.18 73.51
CA TRP A 637 -29.20 -53.38 72.34
C TRP A 637 -30.44 -53.04 71.51
N GLY A 638 -30.62 -51.77 71.22
CA GLY A 638 -31.73 -51.23 70.45
C GLY A 638 -31.26 -50.65 69.13
N THR A 639 -32.06 -50.77 68.07
CA THR A 639 -31.90 -49.98 66.84
C THR A 639 -33.24 -49.37 66.45
N ASN A 640 -33.18 -48.19 65.83
CA ASN A 640 -34.37 -47.56 65.29
C ASN A 640 -34.78 -48.27 64.02
N THR A 641 -36.04 -48.65 63.95
CA THR A 641 -36.65 -49.16 62.74
C THR A 641 -37.25 -48.02 61.94
N LEU A 642 -37.05 -48.07 60.63
CA LEU A 642 -37.60 -47.14 59.66
C LEU A 642 -38.99 -47.59 59.25
N ALA A 643 -39.84 -46.63 58.90
CA ALA A 643 -41.06 -46.96 58.17
C ALA A 643 -40.72 -47.69 56.87
N ASN A 644 -41.44 -48.77 56.57
CA ASN A 644 -41.22 -49.53 55.33
C ASN A 644 -41.73 -48.79 54.09
N GLN A 645 -42.62 -47.80 54.27
CA GLN A 645 -43.16 -46.97 53.20
C GLN A 645 -43.58 -45.60 53.75
N GLY A 646 -43.39 -44.56 52.94
CA GLY A 646 -43.90 -43.22 53.18
C GLY A 646 -44.30 -42.55 51.88
N VAL A 647 -45.34 -41.71 51.92
CA VAL A 647 -45.95 -41.03 50.77
C VAL A 647 -45.95 -39.53 51.00
N TYR A 648 -45.41 -38.81 50.02
CA TYR A 648 -45.50 -37.35 49.91
C TYR A 648 -46.40 -36.98 48.74
N ILE A 649 -47.32 -36.05 48.96
CA ILE A 649 -48.17 -35.45 47.92
C ILE A 649 -47.83 -33.96 47.84
N SER A 650 -47.38 -33.50 46.69
CA SER A 650 -47.03 -32.09 46.48
C SER A 650 -48.27 -31.18 46.55
N GLN A 651 -48.02 -29.89 46.71
CA GLN A 651 -48.97 -28.84 46.37
C GLN A 651 -49.38 -28.93 44.88
N VAL A 652 -50.46 -28.24 44.54
CA VAL A 652 -50.88 -28.05 43.14
C VAL A 652 -50.04 -26.96 42.51
N TYR A 653 -49.51 -27.23 41.32
CA TYR A 653 -48.79 -26.28 40.49
C TYR A 653 -49.67 -25.86 39.31
N ASP A 654 -49.79 -24.55 39.09
CA ASP A 654 -50.51 -23.95 37.95
C ASP A 654 -49.50 -23.52 36.87
N ILE A 655 -49.59 -24.10 35.67
CA ILE A 655 -48.78 -23.69 34.52
C ILE A 655 -49.38 -22.47 33.80
N GLY A 656 -50.62 -22.09 34.12
CA GLY A 656 -51.25 -20.82 33.80
C GLY A 656 -52.43 -20.92 32.81
N ASP A 657 -52.41 -21.89 31.90
CA ASP A 657 -53.51 -22.18 30.98
C ASP A 657 -53.57 -23.67 30.63
N ASP A 658 -54.66 -24.13 30.02
CA ASP A 658 -54.87 -25.52 29.60
C ASP A 658 -54.13 -25.78 28.27
N LEU A 659 -52.88 -26.24 28.38
CA LEU A 659 -51.94 -26.33 27.26
C LEU A 659 -51.58 -27.77 26.94
N GLU A 660 -51.38 -28.05 25.66
CA GLU A 660 -50.79 -29.31 25.20
C GLU A 660 -49.26 -29.23 25.30
N SER A 661 -48.69 -29.94 26.28
CA SER A 661 -47.28 -29.84 26.67
C SER A 661 -46.59 -31.20 26.75
N ILE A 662 -45.27 -31.23 26.53
CA ILE A 662 -44.46 -32.43 26.75
C ILE A 662 -43.87 -32.37 28.16
N VAL A 663 -44.22 -33.34 29.00
CA VAL A 663 -43.77 -33.40 30.39
C VAL A 663 -42.63 -34.40 30.50
N SER A 664 -41.56 -34.04 31.19
CA SER A 664 -40.43 -34.89 31.51
C SER A 664 -40.11 -34.83 33.00
N PHE A 665 -39.71 -35.98 33.55
CA PHE A 665 -39.49 -36.15 34.98
C PHE A 665 -38.05 -36.61 35.21
N ASP A 666 -37.36 -35.95 36.14
CA ASP A 666 -36.03 -36.34 36.60
C ASP A 666 -36.04 -36.40 38.13
N TYR A 667 -35.59 -37.50 38.71
CA TYR A 667 -35.49 -37.62 40.15
C TYR A 667 -34.28 -38.45 40.56
N LYS A 668 -33.75 -38.13 41.74
CA LYS A 668 -32.63 -38.87 42.34
C LYS A 668 -32.98 -39.23 43.75
N PHE A 669 -32.62 -40.44 44.13
CA PHE A 669 -32.72 -40.89 45.51
C PHE A 669 -31.46 -41.66 45.89
N THR A 670 -31.19 -41.73 47.20
CA THR A 670 -30.06 -42.47 47.76
C THR A 670 -30.58 -43.54 48.71
N SER A 671 -30.04 -44.75 48.56
CA SER A 671 -30.22 -45.86 49.50
C SER A 671 -29.00 -46.79 49.45
N ALA A 672 -28.71 -47.44 50.57
CA ALA A 672 -27.67 -48.47 50.63
C ALA A 672 -28.21 -49.87 50.28
N ASP A 673 -29.53 -50.04 50.13
CA ASP A 673 -30.14 -51.29 49.70
C ASP A 673 -30.70 -51.14 48.27
N THR A 674 -30.28 -52.00 47.37
CA THR A 674 -30.71 -52.03 45.97
C THR A 674 -32.17 -52.46 45.79
N GLN A 675 -32.81 -53.00 46.83
CA GLN A 675 -34.23 -53.36 46.82
C GLN A 675 -35.16 -52.18 47.12
N ASN A 676 -34.61 -51.05 47.60
CA ASN A 676 -35.39 -49.86 47.90
C ASN A 676 -35.69 -49.09 46.60
N ASP A 677 -36.92 -48.61 46.46
CA ASP A 677 -37.37 -47.83 45.32
C ASP A 677 -38.09 -46.54 45.75
N VAL A 678 -38.11 -45.59 44.82
CA VAL A 678 -38.98 -44.43 44.89
C VAL A 678 -39.85 -44.43 43.64
N LEU A 679 -41.16 -44.48 43.84
CA LEU A 679 -42.17 -44.40 42.79
C LEU A 679 -42.70 -42.97 42.71
N ILE A 680 -42.55 -42.36 41.53
CA ILE A 680 -43.11 -41.05 41.24
C ILE A 680 -44.37 -41.24 40.40
N GLU A 681 -45.46 -40.66 40.86
CA GLU A 681 -46.74 -40.58 40.18
C GLU A 681 -47.15 -39.12 40.06
N TRP A 682 -48.03 -38.83 39.13
CA TRP A 682 -48.57 -37.50 38.95
C TRP A 682 -50.04 -37.57 38.56
N ALA A 683 -50.73 -36.47 38.80
CA ALA A 683 -52.11 -36.25 38.40
C ALA A 683 -52.22 -34.81 37.89
N TYR A 684 -53.08 -34.61 36.90
CA TYR A 684 -53.24 -33.32 36.23
C TYR A 684 -54.71 -32.97 36.03
N SER A 685 -55.00 -31.71 35.78
CA SER A 685 -56.34 -31.13 35.73
C SER A 685 -56.36 -29.89 34.84
N SER A 686 -57.49 -29.61 34.19
CA SER A 686 -57.72 -28.36 33.45
C SER A 686 -58.36 -27.27 34.33
N ASP A 687 -59.09 -27.64 35.40
CA ASP A 687 -59.87 -26.72 36.25
C ASP A 687 -59.29 -26.51 37.66
N GLY A 688 -58.35 -27.36 38.08
CA GLY A 688 -57.71 -27.31 39.40
C GLY A 688 -58.53 -27.94 40.52
N GLU A 689 -59.73 -28.44 40.21
CA GLU A 689 -60.62 -29.12 41.15
C GLU A 689 -60.68 -30.62 40.85
N THR A 690 -60.89 -30.98 39.58
CA THR A 690 -61.04 -32.35 39.10
C THR A 690 -59.73 -32.84 38.52
N PHE A 691 -59.01 -33.70 39.26
CA PHE A 691 -57.76 -34.31 38.79
C PHE A 691 -58.00 -35.69 38.19
N THR A 692 -57.14 -36.05 37.24
CA THR A 692 -57.02 -37.42 36.74
C THR A 692 -56.65 -38.40 37.86
N ASP A 693 -56.86 -39.69 37.61
CA ASP A 693 -56.28 -40.74 38.43
C ASP A 693 -54.75 -40.62 38.44
N TRP A 694 -54.13 -41.01 39.56
CA TRP A 694 -52.68 -41.03 39.67
C TRP A 694 -52.08 -41.99 38.66
N ILE A 695 -51.21 -41.47 37.80
CA ILE A 695 -50.46 -42.25 36.81
C ILE A 695 -48.97 -42.20 37.11
N ILE A 696 -48.26 -43.27 36.80
CA ILE A 696 -46.80 -43.34 36.97
C ILE A 696 -46.16 -42.28 36.07
N ALA A 697 -45.23 -41.50 36.64
CA ALA A 697 -44.53 -40.45 35.92
C ALA A 697 -43.77 -41.03 34.72
N ASN A 698 -44.15 -40.59 33.51
CA ASN A 698 -43.56 -41.00 32.26
C ASN A 698 -43.49 -39.80 31.32
N THR A 699 -42.41 -39.72 30.53
CA THR A 699 -42.30 -38.66 29.53
C THR A 699 -43.36 -38.85 28.44
N GLY A 700 -44.11 -37.80 28.14
CA GLY A 700 -45.20 -37.86 27.16
C GLY A 700 -45.86 -36.51 26.92
N LYS A 701 -46.77 -36.48 25.95
CA LYS A 701 -47.54 -35.29 25.58
C LYS A 701 -48.91 -35.33 26.26
N PHE A 702 -49.27 -34.27 26.96
CA PHE A 702 -50.50 -34.18 27.76
C PHE A 702 -51.11 -32.78 27.67
N THR A 703 -52.42 -32.67 27.80
CA THR A 703 -53.12 -31.37 27.89
C THR A 703 -53.60 -31.14 29.32
N PHE A 704 -53.11 -30.08 29.96
CA PHE A 704 -53.49 -29.73 31.33
C PHE A 704 -53.10 -28.29 31.69
N ARG A 705 -53.62 -27.78 32.81
CA ARG A 705 -53.23 -26.51 33.44
C ARG A 705 -52.64 -26.69 34.83
N TYR A 706 -53.22 -27.58 35.61
CA TYR A 706 -52.83 -27.84 36.99
C TYR A 706 -52.22 -29.24 37.07
N CYS A 707 -51.13 -29.37 37.82
CA CYS A 707 -50.50 -30.67 38.08
C CYS A 707 -50.09 -30.80 39.54
N LYS A 708 -50.03 -32.05 40.01
CA LYS A 708 -49.53 -32.41 41.35
C LYS A 708 -48.85 -33.77 41.29
N PHE A 709 -47.95 -34.01 42.23
CA PHE A 709 -47.04 -35.14 42.20
C PHE A 709 -47.15 -35.93 43.50
N ARG A 710 -46.99 -37.25 43.40
CA ARG A 710 -46.96 -38.17 44.52
C ARG A 710 -45.65 -38.96 44.48
N ALA A 711 -44.85 -38.81 45.52
CA ALA A 711 -43.62 -39.57 45.70
C ALA A 711 -43.83 -40.62 46.80
N THR A 712 -43.71 -41.89 46.44
CA THR A 712 -43.78 -43.02 47.38
C THR A 712 -42.39 -43.58 47.59
N LEU A 713 -41.82 -43.39 48.77
CA LEU A 713 -40.54 -43.96 49.17
C LEU A 713 -40.81 -45.31 49.82
N ARG A 714 -40.06 -46.34 49.43
CA ARG A 714 -40.13 -47.66 50.06
C ARG A 714 -38.75 -48.07 50.57
N ALA A 715 -38.76 -48.75 51.71
CA ALA A 715 -37.58 -49.33 52.31
C ALA A 715 -37.82 -50.80 52.65
N VAL A 716 -36.85 -51.62 52.25
CA VAL A 716 -36.71 -53.02 52.59
C VAL A 716 -35.53 -53.16 53.56
N ASN A 717 -35.51 -54.22 54.37
CA ASN A 717 -34.42 -54.56 55.29
C ASN A 717 -33.98 -53.46 56.28
N ASN A 718 -34.87 -52.52 56.60
CA ASN A 718 -34.59 -51.42 57.53
C ASN A 718 -33.45 -50.48 57.07
N VAL A 719 -33.24 -50.33 55.76
CA VAL A 719 -32.23 -49.44 55.18
C VAL A 719 -32.87 -48.13 54.70
N GLN A 720 -32.21 -47.00 54.96
CA GLN A 720 -32.75 -45.68 54.67
C GLN A 720 -32.92 -45.42 53.16
N THR A 721 -34.01 -44.73 52.81
CA THR A 721 -34.27 -44.20 51.46
C THR A 721 -34.48 -42.69 51.57
N VAL A 722 -33.72 -41.92 50.79
CA VAL A 722 -33.80 -40.46 50.78
C VAL A 722 -34.00 -39.98 49.36
N LEU A 723 -35.11 -39.31 49.07
CA LEU A 723 -35.34 -38.60 47.81
C LEU A 723 -34.60 -37.26 47.88
N THR A 724 -33.60 -37.08 47.00
CA THR A 724 -32.68 -35.93 47.02
C THR A 724 -33.00 -34.89 45.96
N ASP A 725 -33.53 -35.30 44.81
CA ASP A 725 -33.98 -34.40 43.73
C ASP A 725 -35.29 -34.92 43.14
N LEU A 726 -36.21 -34.01 42.81
CA LEU A 726 -37.39 -34.29 41.99
C LEU A 726 -37.73 -33.05 41.17
N ASN A 727 -37.37 -33.08 39.89
CA ASN A 727 -37.52 -32.00 38.94
C ASN A 727 -38.46 -32.40 37.80
N VAL A 728 -39.35 -31.51 37.43
CA VAL A 728 -40.28 -31.69 36.32
C VAL A 728 -40.03 -30.58 35.31
N ALA A 729 -39.84 -30.95 34.04
CA ALA A 729 -39.70 -30.04 32.92
C ALA A 729 -40.93 -30.17 32.03
N ILE A 730 -41.66 -29.07 31.84
CA ILE A 730 -42.87 -29.01 31.03
C ILE A 730 -42.57 -28.10 29.84
N ASP A 731 -42.47 -28.70 28.67
CA ASP A 731 -42.29 -28.05 27.38
C ASP A 731 -43.65 -27.50 26.91
N VAL A 732 -43.82 -26.18 26.99
CA VAL A 732 -45.08 -25.48 26.68
C VAL A 732 -45.05 -24.92 25.27
N PRO A 733 -46.20 -24.73 24.60
CA PRO A 733 -46.22 -24.16 23.25
C PRO A 733 -45.59 -22.77 23.18
N ASP A 734 -44.50 -22.63 22.44
CA ASP A 734 -43.85 -21.34 22.18
C ASP A 734 -44.80 -20.37 21.45
N LYS A 735 -44.87 -19.15 21.97
CA LYS A 735 -45.50 -17.98 21.36
C LYS A 735 -44.45 -16.91 21.10
N ASP A 736 -44.44 -16.41 19.87
CA ASP A 736 -43.54 -15.36 19.42
C ASP A 736 -44.36 -14.19 18.86
N LEU A 737 -43.94 -12.97 19.18
CA LEU A 737 -44.58 -11.74 18.74
C LEU A 737 -43.49 -10.77 18.27
N ASP A 738 -43.48 -10.49 16.98
CA ASP A 738 -42.61 -9.50 16.36
C ASP A 738 -43.43 -8.24 16.00
N MET A 739 -42.91 -7.07 16.36
CA MET A 739 -43.52 -5.77 16.08
C MET A 739 -42.48 -4.75 15.67
N GLU A 740 -42.84 -3.90 14.70
CA GLU A 740 -42.11 -2.67 14.39
C GLU A 740 -42.83 -1.50 15.05
N LEU A 741 -42.11 -0.75 15.88
CA LEU A 741 -42.67 0.30 16.72
C LEU A 741 -41.89 1.60 16.56
N GLU A 742 -42.56 2.72 16.85
CA GLU A 742 -41.96 4.05 16.87
C GLU A 742 -42.34 4.73 18.18
N ILE A 743 -41.33 5.07 19.00
CA ILE A 743 -41.50 5.87 20.20
C ILE A 743 -41.51 7.34 19.75
N THR A 744 -42.69 7.93 19.64
CA THR A 744 -42.87 9.34 19.23
C THR A 744 -42.84 10.32 20.40
N ASP A 745 -43.01 9.84 21.62
CA ASP A 745 -42.99 10.63 22.86
C ASP A 745 -41.82 10.17 23.75
N SER A 746 -41.01 11.13 24.19
CA SER A 746 -39.87 10.89 25.09
C SER A 746 -40.27 10.28 26.44
N GLU A 747 -41.54 10.34 26.84
CA GLU A 747 -42.04 9.68 28.05
C GLU A 747 -42.17 8.15 27.91
N GLY A 748 -42.06 7.61 26.69
CA GLY A 748 -42.10 6.17 26.40
C GLY A 748 -43.37 5.70 25.68
N LEU A 749 -43.47 4.39 25.46
CA LEU A 749 -44.55 3.75 24.74
C LEU A 749 -45.06 2.53 25.51
N ARG A 750 -46.38 2.44 25.68
CA ARG A 750 -47.05 1.25 26.22
C ARG A 750 -47.43 0.30 25.10
N ILE A 751 -47.00 -0.95 25.22
CA ILE A 751 -47.24 -2.01 24.26
C ILE A 751 -48.15 -3.05 24.89
N GLU A 752 -49.20 -3.43 24.18
CA GLU A 752 -50.16 -4.43 24.61
C GLU A 752 -49.90 -5.74 23.87
N TYR A 753 -50.00 -6.85 24.60
CA TYR A 753 -49.88 -8.21 24.09
C TYR A 753 -50.68 -9.18 24.97
N SER A 754 -50.56 -10.48 24.70
CA SER A 754 -51.25 -11.49 25.50
C SER A 754 -50.37 -12.72 25.62
N PHE A 755 -49.79 -12.93 26.79
CA PHE A 755 -49.06 -14.13 27.18
C PHE A 755 -49.64 -14.65 28.50
N ILE A 756 -49.36 -15.91 28.82
CA ILE A 756 -49.79 -16.53 30.09
C ILE A 756 -48.92 -16.01 31.23
N ARG A 757 -47.61 -15.84 30.98
CA ARG A 757 -46.64 -15.24 31.91
C ARG A 757 -45.90 -14.07 31.24
N PRO A 758 -45.27 -13.17 32.02
CA PRO A 758 -44.47 -12.08 31.44
C PRO A 758 -43.42 -12.62 30.45
N PRO A 759 -43.44 -12.19 29.17
CA PRO A 759 -42.56 -12.75 28.15
C PRO A 759 -41.12 -12.26 28.31
N SER A 760 -40.19 -12.94 27.65
CA SER A 760 -38.86 -12.39 27.39
C SER A 760 -38.96 -11.39 26.23
N ILE A 761 -38.45 -10.18 26.41
CA ILE A 761 -38.55 -9.12 25.40
C ILE A 761 -37.14 -8.70 24.97
N VAL A 762 -36.95 -8.66 23.66
CA VAL A 762 -35.77 -8.09 23.00
C VAL A 762 -36.22 -6.89 22.18
N ALA A 763 -35.67 -5.72 22.48
CA ALA A 763 -35.94 -4.48 21.76
C ALA A 763 -34.66 -4.01 21.06
N THR A 764 -34.71 -3.87 19.74
CA THR A 764 -33.59 -3.46 18.90
C THR A 764 -33.92 -2.16 18.19
N VAL A 765 -33.09 -1.13 18.35
CA VAL A 765 -33.28 0.16 17.69
C VAL A 765 -32.91 0.04 16.21
N ASN A 766 -33.79 0.53 15.33
CA ASN A 766 -33.67 0.46 13.87
C ASN A 766 -33.27 1.79 13.22
N ASP A 767 -33.29 2.89 13.98
CA ASP A 767 -32.85 4.19 13.50
C ASP A 767 -31.33 4.36 13.66
N ASN A 768 -30.74 5.18 12.79
CA ASN A 768 -29.32 5.53 12.78
C ASN A 768 -28.93 6.52 13.91
N ASN A 769 -29.67 6.49 15.03
CA ASN A 769 -29.48 7.36 16.18
C ASN A 769 -28.81 6.57 17.30
N ASP A 770 -27.79 7.16 17.95
CA ASP A 770 -27.07 6.62 19.12
C ASP A 770 -28.02 6.46 20.33
N ALA A 771 -28.87 5.43 20.33
CA ALA A 771 -29.94 5.24 21.30
C ALA A 771 -30.14 3.77 21.67
N TYR A 772 -30.61 3.54 22.90
CA TYR A 772 -30.98 2.24 23.44
C TYR A 772 -32.35 2.28 24.14
N VAL A 773 -33.01 1.13 24.22
CA VAL A 773 -34.36 1.01 24.80
C VAL A 773 -34.32 0.23 26.10
N VAL A 774 -35.06 0.71 27.09
CA VAL A 774 -35.23 0.06 28.40
C VAL A 774 -36.69 -0.28 28.61
N ILE A 775 -36.96 -1.52 29.03
CA ILE A 775 -38.28 -1.94 29.49
C ILE A 775 -38.36 -1.58 30.98
N THR A 776 -39.22 -0.62 31.31
CA THR A 776 -39.35 -0.13 32.70
C THR A 776 -40.41 -0.90 33.48
N GLU A 777 -41.43 -1.39 32.80
CA GLU A 777 -42.48 -2.23 33.37
C GLU A 777 -42.85 -3.37 32.41
N LYS A 778 -43.12 -4.56 32.95
CA LYS A 778 -43.50 -5.73 32.18
C LYS A 778 -44.48 -6.62 32.94
N THR A 779 -45.57 -6.99 32.29
CA THR A 779 -46.59 -7.93 32.78
C THR A 779 -46.85 -9.00 31.72
N ASN A 780 -47.87 -9.84 31.92
CA ASN A 780 -48.30 -10.83 30.92
C ASN A 780 -49.19 -10.22 29.81
N THR A 781 -49.69 -8.99 29.99
CA THR A 781 -50.55 -8.32 28.99
C THR A 781 -49.95 -7.04 28.42
N TYR A 782 -48.96 -6.43 29.07
CA TYR A 782 -48.35 -5.20 28.57
C TYR A 782 -46.90 -5.00 29.03
N ALA A 783 -46.14 -4.25 28.24
CA ALA A 783 -44.85 -3.67 28.64
C ALA A 783 -44.85 -2.15 28.43
N TYR A 784 -44.06 -1.45 29.24
CA TYR A 784 -43.75 -0.03 29.05
C TYR A 784 -42.28 0.10 28.67
N ILE A 785 -42.01 0.77 27.54
CA ILE A 785 -40.66 0.94 27.00
C ILE A 785 -40.29 2.41 26.88
N VAL A 786 -39.03 2.74 27.18
CA VAL A 786 -38.49 4.10 27.14
C VAL A 786 -37.16 4.08 26.39
N ALA A 787 -36.95 5.07 25.51
CA ALA A 787 -35.70 5.20 24.77
C ALA A 787 -34.79 6.27 25.39
N TYR A 788 -33.49 5.97 25.41
CA TYR A 788 -32.44 6.85 25.89
C TYR A 788 -31.37 7.01 24.82
N THR A 789 -30.75 8.18 24.73
CA THR A 789 -29.50 8.35 23.99
C THR A 789 -28.37 7.58 24.67
N ASN A 790 -27.26 7.33 23.97
CA ASN A 790 -26.05 6.74 24.56
C ASN A 790 -25.44 7.60 25.69
N SER A 791 -25.82 8.88 25.79
CA SER A 791 -25.49 9.78 26.91
C SER A 791 -26.45 9.69 28.11
N GLY A 792 -27.57 8.97 27.97
CA GLY A 792 -28.56 8.74 29.04
C GLY A 792 -29.71 9.75 29.09
N GLU A 793 -29.92 10.55 28.05
CA GLU A 793 -31.05 11.48 27.95
C GLU A 793 -32.25 10.82 27.27
N LEU A 794 -33.48 11.19 27.63
CA LEU A 794 -34.69 10.65 26.99
C LEU A 794 -34.75 11.04 25.51
N THR A 795 -35.12 10.10 24.65
CA THR A 795 -35.18 10.30 23.20
C THR A 795 -36.33 9.54 22.55
N THR A 796 -36.46 9.71 21.24
CA THR A 796 -37.42 9.04 20.35
C THR A 796 -36.67 8.15 19.37
N CYS A 797 -37.21 7.00 19.00
CA CYS A 797 -36.60 6.10 18.01
C CYS A 797 -37.61 5.11 17.42
N LYS A 798 -37.26 4.56 16.25
CA LYS A 798 -37.87 3.34 15.70
C LYS A 798 -37.15 2.12 16.20
N LEU A 799 -37.89 1.06 16.50
CA LEU A 799 -37.35 -0.20 17.00
C LEU A 799 -38.14 -1.42 16.50
N SER A 800 -37.44 -2.54 16.34
CA SER A 800 -38.05 -3.88 16.31
C SER A 800 -38.16 -4.40 17.73
N LEU A 801 -39.32 -4.89 18.11
CA LEU A 801 -39.54 -5.58 19.37
C LEU A 801 -39.98 -7.02 19.11
N ARG A 802 -39.27 -7.96 19.74
CA ARG A 802 -39.61 -9.37 19.76
C ARG A 802 -39.92 -9.81 21.18
N ALA A 803 -41.13 -10.32 21.41
CA ALA A 803 -41.55 -10.88 22.68
C ALA A 803 -41.78 -12.39 22.54
N LYS A 804 -41.07 -13.18 23.34
CA LYS A 804 -41.16 -14.63 23.34
C LYS A 804 -41.63 -15.15 24.70
N GLY A 805 -42.58 -16.06 24.70
CA GLY A 805 -43.16 -16.67 25.89
C GLY A 805 -44.13 -17.77 25.50
N TYR A 806 -45.15 -18.03 26.32
CA TYR A 806 -46.27 -18.92 26.00
C TYR A 806 -47.58 -18.30 26.49
#